data_AF-A0A1K0GE30-F1
#
_entry.id   AF-A0A1K0GE30-F1
#
_cell.length_a   1.000
_cell.length_b   1.000
_cell.length_c   1.000
_cell.angle_alpha   90.00
_cell.angle_beta   90.00
_cell.angle_gamma   90.00
#
_symmetry.space_group_name_H-M   'P 1'
#
loop_
_entity.id
_entity.type
_entity.pdbx_description
1 polymer ?
#
loop_
_entity_poly.entity_id
_entity_poly.type
_entity_poly.pdbx_seq_one_letter_code
_entity_poly.pdbx_strand_id
1 'polypeptide(L)'
;MDGWDSQSNPQQQSGGYQQQSYNNDGAYYNNNNNGPGAGAGYGGDQGWDNSPPRGGRGGGRHGGGGGGYYQGGGRGGGGYQHQSQSAEQREENRIRHIRSQLFKLGEEKNFHPPSDLLKMARWIEDKASDGVEPITAAFRVMVTEQPHKTPLIAALIGFLCLSQQAKPVPRQAESYQQPELSNQDKEMPATETTESDSVGITIVKDLVKAFRSYLDARLWRNTRLSLHLFAALVPLQIVSASSLRTLLASFAAVLEEPAVAAARADRAAICIIETLIRGGQDLLVDDAESARAELDDLVAKVVAYDAARKVEVELTRPVHDIETIWLEGFPDAVKALEEWSAVDYKRPAFLPMPADLLPAAISPDATLVPEEKRVVSLPDILVPPEEDAEHQGLDVAYAQLGEHQVKRRKVDTGKGELEEKKAAVGPERISLSPRWFANTVPRAGSPASVVLRAILSDMIDLYEVNRKEAAKLILDLPNWLRRGTFGGKISSEAGLFGETHEQQDSRQIQEECNFSLDDLLVETILSTALVLPTAPRNPLYYTCLLREIVTLTPGTIAPSLGKTIRTFYNSLSTPHSIDIETVNRFADWFAIHLSNFNFGWAWKEWIPDTSLPSHHPKVVFMKRIVELEIRLAYFDRIKETLPPEIQSLAMPKEEPGPVWTYESESHVYKTQAERLINSIKAKASAEVILADFEMFKSSILPSSSTIPGEEEQAGMVGNAIEAEIVVRDLTIQCVLQVGSRSFSHFLNIVERYHALLRQLSRSARMRAAILAGAVRFWTRSHQWVLIVVDKLLQYRIVEPADVVEFIFNPPKDEPRTIEPQTPVEQEGWAGFNTWSLLRLTLEKVNGRVDQLKKRLEESERKEAYERERKEAALAAGLPLDSEPKKPEEDLPLFPTSATLPVRPKEEAKAELSSTEALASLDAIKTEQRKVLVTAVNGFKNLILHTTIQTPHKPQWQVWWIDGWYTVLLRTFNKHLLHNSQTLLNNCFDPKIDHVDARLRDRFERAIDLLSE
;
A
#
# COMPACT_ATOMS: atom_id res chain seq x y z
N MET A 1 -54.78 -49.63 -35.72
CA MET A 1 -55.90 -48.80 -36.17
C MET A 1 -55.47 -47.35 -36.06
N ASP A 2 -55.07 -46.60 -37.08
CA ASP A 2 -54.84 -46.80 -38.54
C ASP A 2 -53.93 -45.63 -38.95
N GLY A 3 -52.91 -45.71 -39.79
CA GLY A 3 -52.43 -46.77 -40.64
C GLY A 3 -51.42 -46.24 -41.69
N TRP A 4 -50.53 -47.14 -42.12
CA TRP A 4 -49.87 -47.27 -43.45
C TRP A 4 -48.68 -46.32 -43.74
N ASP A 5 -47.44 -46.81 -43.69
CA ASP A 5 -46.63 -47.49 -44.74
C ASP A 5 -45.69 -46.46 -45.43
N SER A 6 -44.43 -46.66 -45.80
CA SER A 6 -43.52 -47.81 -45.85
C SER A 6 -42.10 -47.30 -46.26
N GLN A 7 -41.07 -48.02 -45.83
CA GLN A 7 -39.79 -48.34 -46.53
C GLN A 7 -38.77 -47.26 -46.99
N SER A 8 -37.61 -47.28 -46.29
CA SER A 8 -36.20 -47.40 -46.76
C SER A 8 -35.60 -46.48 -47.84
N ASN A 9 -34.57 -45.72 -47.40
CA ASN A 9 -33.19 -45.45 -47.92
C ASN A 9 -32.78 -46.00 -49.31
N PRO A 10 -31.71 -45.49 -49.99
CA PRO A 10 -30.62 -44.57 -49.56
C PRO A 10 -30.37 -43.41 -50.59
N GLN A 11 -29.46 -42.43 -50.44
CA GLN A 11 -28.00 -42.53 -50.51
C GLN A 11 -27.35 -41.13 -50.43
N GLN A 12 -26.12 -41.11 -49.93
CA GLN A 12 -25.25 -39.99 -49.54
C GLN A 12 -25.12 -38.81 -50.53
N GLN A 13 -25.08 -37.59 -49.98
CA GLN A 13 -24.35 -36.46 -50.57
C GLN A 13 -23.65 -35.59 -49.51
N SER A 14 -22.49 -35.11 -49.93
CA SER A 14 -21.43 -34.39 -49.21
C SER A 14 -21.73 -32.89 -49.03
N GLY A 15 -21.18 -32.29 -47.96
CA GLY A 15 -20.56 -30.96 -48.07
C GLY A 15 -21.03 -29.87 -47.08
N GLY A 16 -20.06 -29.39 -46.28
CA GLY A 16 -19.79 -27.96 -46.06
C GLY A 16 -20.68 -27.17 -45.09
N TYR A 17 -20.08 -26.65 -44.01
CA TYR A 17 -20.57 -25.46 -43.32
C TYR A 17 -19.47 -24.42 -43.20
N GLN A 18 -19.73 -23.26 -43.79
CA GLN A 18 -18.99 -22.01 -43.65
C GLN A 18 -19.96 -20.96 -43.08
N GLN A 19 -19.45 -20.19 -42.11
CA GLN A 19 -20.12 -19.09 -41.43
C GLN A 19 -20.20 -17.82 -42.28
N GLN A 20 -21.31 -17.08 -42.13
CA GLN A 20 -21.54 -15.63 -42.27
C GLN A 20 -23.07 -15.45 -42.37
N SER A 21 -23.77 -14.38 -42.01
CA SER A 21 -23.52 -13.02 -41.51
C SER A 21 -24.92 -12.36 -41.34
N TYR A 22 -24.97 -11.15 -40.76
CA TYR A 22 -25.94 -10.06 -40.96
C TYR A 22 -27.04 -9.77 -39.91
N ASN A 23 -26.89 -8.58 -39.30
CA ASN A 23 -27.82 -7.43 -39.24
C ASN A 23 -29.26 -7.64 -39.72
N ASN A 24 -30.27 -7.05 -39.05
CA ASN A 24 -30.65 -5.64 -39.25
C ASN A 24 -31.94 -5.23 -38.47
N ASP A 25 -31.95 -3.98 -38.05
CA ASP A 25 -33.02 -2.97 -37.90
C ASP A 25 -34.53 -3.28 -37.98
N GLY A 26 -35.25 -2.58 -37.08
CA GLY A 26 -36.53 -1.88 -37.34
C GLY A 26 -37.81 -2.70 -37.17
N ALA A 27 -38.99 -2.16 -36.88
CA ALA A 27 -39.48 -0.83 -36.58
C ALA A 27 -41.00 -0.96 -36.33
N TYR A 28 -41.52 -0.24 -35.33
CA TYR A 28 -42.88 0.29 -35.15
C TYR A 28 -44.15 -0.54 -35.45
N TYR A 29 -45.08 -0.60 -34.48
CA TYR A 29 -46.42 -0.02 -34.62
C TYR A 29 -47.05 0.27 -33.25
N ASN A 30 -47.70 1.43 -33.16
CA ASN A 30 -48.28 2.06 -31.98
C ASN A 30 -49.81 2.10 -32.14
N ASN A 31 -50.60 1.95 -31.06
CA ASN A 31 -51.91 2.62 -30.96
C ASN A 31 -52.49 2.66 -29.52
N ASN A 32 -52.63 3.89 -29.00
CA ASN A 32 -53.74 4.53 -28.25
C ASN A 32 -54.36 3.83 -27.00
N ASN A 33 -54.75 4.51 -25.91
CA ASN A 33 -55.30 5.87 -25.80
C ASN A 33 -55.35 6.42 -24.35
N ASN A 34 -55.47 7.76 -24.26
CA ASN A 34 -55.93 8.66 -23.17
C ASN A 34 -54.91 9.49 -22.35
N GLY A 35 -54.67 10.71 -22.84
CA GLY A 35 -54.39 11.93 -22.04
C GLY A 35 -55.67 12.51 -21.40
N PRO A 36 -55.70 13.77 -20.88
CA PRO A 36 -55.00 14.98 -21.37
C PRO A 36 -54.14 15.68 -20.28
N GLY A 37 -53.04 16.38 -20.56
CA GLY A 37 -52.89 17.64 -21.34
C GLY A 37 -52.46 18.75 -20.36
N ALA A 38 -51.54 19.69 -20.58
CA ALA A 38 -50.80 20.23 -21.72
C ALA A 38 -49.43 20.75 -21.18
N GLY A 39 -48.28 20.71 -21.85
CA GLY A 39 -47.88 21.44 -23.08
C GLY A 39 -47.44 22.87 -22.71
N ALA A 40 -46.26 23.44 -23.00
CA ALA A 40 -45.17 23.24 -23.97
C ALA A 40 -43.91 23.97 -23.41
N GLY A 41 -42.68 23.92 -23.94
CA GLY A 41 -42.19 23.51 -25.25
C GLY A 41 -40.64 23.53 -25.33
N TYR A 42 -40.17 23.19 -26.53
CA TYR A 42 -38.80 22.87 -26.96
C TYR A 42 -37.77 24.03 -26.95
N GLY A 43 -36.49 23.66 -26.85
CA GLY A 43 -35.42 24.19 -27.71
C GLY A 43 -34.12 24.58 -27.01
N GLY A 44 -32.98 24.13 -27.55
CA GLY A 44 -31.72 24.90 -27.49
C GLY A 44 -30.50 24.19 -26.90
N ASP A 45 -29.62 23.78 -27.80
CA ASP A 45 -28.22 23.40 -27.63
C ASP A 45 -27.35 24.57 -27.09
N GLN A 46 -26.48 24.33 -26.09
CA GLN A 46 -25.23 25.07 -25.73
C GLN A 46 -24.77 24.76 -24.29
N GLY A 47 -23.44 24.66 -24.08
CA GLY A 47 -22.81 24.19 -22.85
C GLY A 47 -22.54 25.20 -21.74
N TRP A 48 -21.68 24.73 -20.81
CA TRP A 48 -21.03 25.37 -19.66
C TRP A 48 -21.86 25.63 -18.38
N ASP A 49 -21.17 25.30 -17.28
CA ASP A 49 -21.19 25.94 -15.96
C ASP A 49 -22.39 25.82 -15.01
N ASN A 50 -21.97 25.59 -13.75
CA ASN A 50 -22.59 25.94 -12.47
C ASN A 50 -23.52 24.93 -11.77
N SER A 51 -22.92 24.34 -10.73
CA SER A 51 -23.58 23.89 -9.52
C SER A 51 -24.30 25.06 -8.80
N PRO A 52 -25.54 24.89 -8.32
CA PRO A 52 -26.24 25.89 -7.51
C PRO A 52 -25.83 25.90 -6.02
N PRO A 53 -26.14 27.01 -5.31
CA PRO A 53 -25.49 27.45 -4.09
C PRO A 53 -26.21 27.01 -2.81
N ARG A 54 -25.44 26.80 -1.72
CA ARG A 54 -25.96 26.66 -0.35
C ARG A 54 -26.08 28.03 0.35
N GLY A 55 -27.30 28.55 0.47
CA GLY A 55 -27.75 29.29 1.65
C GLY A 55 -28.69 28.36 2.44
N GLY A 56 -28.88 28.41 3.76
CA GLY A 56 -28.75 29.44 4.78
C GLY A 56 -29.87 29.14 5.80
N ARG A 57 -29.61 29.25 7.10
CA ARG A 57 -30.58 29.31 8.23
C ARG A 57 -29.74 29.33 9.52
N GLY A 58 -29.93 30.19 10.51
CA GLY A 58 -30.84 31.30 10.72
C GLY A 58 -30.40 31.98 12.01
N GLY A 59 -30.17 33.30 11.96
CA GLY A 59 -29.80 34.11 13.12
C GLY A 59 -31.05 34.63 13.84
N GLY A 60 -31.10 34.43 15.16
CA GLY A 60 -32.03 35.09 16.07
C GLY A 60 -31.64 36.55 16.33
N ARG A 61 -32.66 37.38 16.54
CA ARG A 61 -32.65 38.85 16.62
C ARG A 61 -32.16 39.42 17.98
N HIS A 62 -31.96 40.76 17.93
CA HIS A 62 -31.79 41.80 18.96
C HIS A 62 -30.33 42.07 19.36
N GLY A 63 -29.80 43.29 19.33
CA GLY A 63 -30.23 44.66 18.96
C GLY A 63 -29.03 45.57 19.35
N GLY A 64 -28.80 46.81 18.94
CA GLY A 64 -29.45 47.84 18.13
C GLY A 64 -28.66 49.14 18.45
N GLY A 65 -28.45 50.01 17.45
CA GLY A 65 -27.91 51.37 17.60
C GLY A 65 -26.42 51.51 17.29
N GLY A 66 -25.95 52.42 16.45
CA GLY A 66 -26.60 53.51 15.73
C GLY A 66 -25.54 54.55 15.30
N GLY A 67 -25.82 55.25 14.20
CA GLY A 67 -25.08 56.43 13.72
C GLY A 67 -24.00 56.10 12.68
N GLY A 68 -23.92 56.72 11.51
CA GLY A 68 -24.54 57.95 11.02
C GLY A 68 -23.56 58.55 10.01
N TYR A 69 -24.01 58.70 8.77
CA TYR A 69 -23.28 59.19 7.61
C TYR A 69 -22.68 60.59 7.82
N TYR A 70 -21.47 60.83 7.31
CA TYR A 70 -21.11 62.08 6.64
C TYR A 70 -20.08 61.85 5.53
N GLN A 71 -20.49 62.28 4.34
CA GLN A 71 -19.71 62.40 3.11
C GLN A 71 -18.95 63.73 3.17
N GLY A 72 -17.65 63.74 2.83
CA GLY A 72 -16.86 64.97 2.77
C GLY A 72 -15.49 64.73 2.17
N GLY A 73 -15.33 65.10 0.90
CA GLY A 73 -14.06 65.00 0.18
C GLY A 73 -12.99 65.94 0.74
N GLY A 74 -11.73 65.51 0.62
CA GLY A 74 -10.56 66.32 0.93
C GLY A 74 -9.29 65.57 0.55
N ARG A 75 -8.60 66.07 -0.48
CA ARG A 75 -7.31 65.58 -0.97
C ARG A 75 -6.29 65.41 0.17
N GLY A 76 -5.66 64.23 0.22
CA GLY A 76 -4.44 63.98 1.00
C GLY A 76 -3.65 62.90 0.28
N GLY A 77 -2.47 63.24 -0.22
CA GLY A 77 -1.59 62.33 -0.96
C GLY A 77 -1.21 61.12 -0.12
N GLY A 78 -1.57 59.93 -0.61
CA GLY A 78 -1.08 58.65 -0.09
C GLY A 78 -0.16 58.04 -1.13
N GLY A 79 1.15 58.02 -0.85
CA GLY A 79 2.09 57.23 -1.63
C GLY A 79 1.66 55.77 -1.58
N TYR A 80 1.47 55.18 -2.76
CA TYR A 80 1.33 53.74 -2.89
C TYR A 80 2.65 53.09 -2.45
N GLN A 81 2.67 52.61 -1.20
CA GLN A 81 3.71 51.74 -0.72
C GLN A 81 3.49 50.39 -1.41
N HIS A 82 4.03 50.24 -2.62
CA HIS A 82 4.22 48.94 -3.23
C HIS A 82 5.06 48.12 -2.25
N GLN A 83 4.43 47.17 -1.58
CA GLN A 83 5.12 46.18 -0.76
C GLN A 83 5.96 45.33 -1.73
N SER A 84 7.19 45.77 -1.96
CA SER A 84 8.19 45.09 -2.77
C SER A 84 8.36 43.68 -2.21
N GLN A 85 8.03 42.65 -3.00
CA GLN A 85 8.35 41.25 -2.66
C GLN A 85 9.82 41.15 -2.26
N SER A 86 10.09 40.43 -1.16
CA SER A 86 11.48 40.24 -0.70
C SER A 86 12.30 39.56 -1.81
N ALA A 87 13.62 39.78 -1.82
CA ALA A 87 14.49 39.15 -2.82
C ALA A 87 14.39 37.61 -2.77
N GLU A 88 14.24 37.05 -1.57
CA GLU A 88 14.03 35.61 -1.34
C GLU A 88 12.72 35.11 -1.96
N GLN A 89 11.60 35.82 -1.76
CA GLN A 89 10.31 35.45 -2.37
C GLN A 89 10.35 35.50 -3.90
N ARG A 90 11.10 36.44 -4.47
CA ARG A 90 11.29 36.53 -5.92
C ARG A 90 12.09 35.35 -6.47
N GLU A 91 13.15 34.95 -5.77
CA GLU A 91 13.94 33.78 -6.16
C GLU A 91 13.14 32.48 -6.00
N GLU A 92 12.39 32.31 -4.92
CA GLU A 92 11.48 31.17 -4.75
C GLU A 92 10.42 31.09 -5.86
N ASN A 93 9.80 32.23 -6.21
CA ASN A 93 8.82 32.29 -7.29
C ASN A 93 9.45 31.94 -8.65
N ARG A 94 10.69 32.38 -8.89
CA ARG A 94 11.46 32.02 -10.08
C ARG A 94 11.73 30.51 -10.12
N ILE A 95 12.22 29.92 -9.04
CA ILE A 95 12.47 28.46 -8.94
C ILE A 95 11.18 27.67 -9.17
N ARG A 96 10.07 28.08 -8.57
CA ARG A 96 8.75 27.46 -8.76
C ARG A 96 8.28 27.56 -10.21
N HIS A 97 8.47 28.71 -10.84
CA HIS A 97 8.11 28.90 -12.25
C HIS A 97 8.93 27.97 -13.15
N ILE A 98 10.24 27.87 -12.91
CA ILE A 98 11.13 27.00 -13.69
C ILE A 98 10.68 25.53 -13.58
N ARG A 99 10.50 25.05 -12.34
CA ARG A 99 10.03 23.68 -12.07
C ARG A 99 8.69 23.40 -12.72
N SER A 100 7.73 24.32 -12.59
CA SER A 100 6.38 24.15 -13.16
C SER A 100 6.38 23.98 -14.69
N GLN A 101 7.22 24.74 -15.40
CA GLN A 101 7.34 24.63 -16.86
C GLN A 101 8.01 23.31 -17.28
N LEU A 102 9.09 22.93 -16.59
CA LEU A 102 9.83 21.71 -16.92
C LEU A 102 9.04 20.44 -16.61
N PHE A 103 8.33 20.38 -15.48
CA PHE A 103 7.62 19.16 -15.06
C PHE A 103 6.40 18.85 -15.95
N LYS A 104 5.79 19.89 -16.54
CA LYS A 104 4.64 19.78 -17.45
C LYS A 104 5.01 19.47 -18.90
N LEU A 105 6.30 19.30 -19.19
CA LEU A 105 6.76 18.97 -20.53
C LEU A 105 6.06 17.70 -21.05
N GLY A 106 5.53 17.79 -22.27
CA GLY A 106 4.84 16.70 -22.94
C GLY A 106 3.43 16.37 -22.43
N GLU A 107 2.81 17.22 -21.60
CA GLU A 107 1.41 17.04 -21.15
C GLU A 107 0.38 17.77 -22.02
N GLU A 108 0.83 18.70 -22.86
CA GLU A 108 -0.04 19.48 -23.74
C GLU A 108 -0.57 18.63 -24.89
N LYS A 109 -1.88 18.71 -25.18
CA LYS A 109 -2.51 17.92 -26.26
C LYS A 109 -1.94 18.19 -27.66
N ASN A 110 -1.42 19.40 -27.88
CA ASN A 110 -0.83 19.83 -29.15
C ASN A 110 0.70 19.85 -29.09
N PHE A 111 1.31 19.10 -28.17
CA PHE A 111 2.75 19.04 -28.03
C PHE A 111 3.38 18.46 -29.30
N HIS A 112 4.18 19.27 -29.98
CA HIS A 112 4.91 18.89 -31.18
C HIS A 112 6.40 18.76 -30.83
N PRO A 113 6.92 17.53 -30.64
CA PRO A 113 8.21 17.32 -29.98
C PRO A 113 9.36 18.10 -30.60
N PRO A 114 9.60 18.08 -31.93
CA PRO A 114 10.75 18.77 -32.52
C PRO A 114 10.76 20.29 -32.27
N SER A 115 9.59 20.94 -32.30
CA SER A 115 9.49 22.39 -32.15
C SER A 115 9.43 22.83 -30.69
N ASP A 116 8.70 22.10 -29.86
CA ASP A 116 8.48 22.49 -28.47
C ASP A 116 9.68 22.13 -27.59
N LEU A 117 10.39 21.03 -27.88
CA LEU A 117 11.69 20.74 -27.27
C LEU A 117 12.73 21.80 -27.64
N LEU A 118 12.76 22.27 -28.89
CA LEU A 118 13.68 23.35 -29.30
C LEU A 118 13.36 24.67 -28.59
N LYS A 119 12.08 25.04 -28.47
CA LYS A 119 11.65 26.23 -27.71
C LYS A 119 12.05 26.10 -26.24
N MET A 120 11.83 24.93 -25.64
CA MET A 120 12.17 24.66 -24.26
C MET A 120 13.69 24.72 -24.05
N ALA A 121 14.50 24.13 -24.93
CA ALA A 121 15.96 24.19 -24.86
C ALA A 121 16.47 25.64 -24.89
N ARG A 122 15.99 26.46 -25.82
CA ARG A 122 16.34 27.90 -25.88
C ARG A 122 15.92 28.66 -24.63
N TRP A 123 14.74 28.33 -24.07
CA TRP A 123 14.26 28.94 -22.84
C TRP A 123 15.11 28.52 -21.62
N ILE A 124 15.57 27.27 -21.57
CA ILE A 124 16.51 26.78 -20.54
C ILE A 124 17.84 27.54 -20.64
N GLU A 125 18.39 27.72 -21.85
CA GLU A 125 19.63 28.48 -22.07
C GLU A 125 19.50 29.95 -21.63
N ASP A 126 18.37 30.60 -21.96
CA ASP A 126 18.07 31.96 -21.49
C ASP A 126 18.03 32.02 -19.96
N LYS A 127 17.31 31.09 -19.31
CA LYS A 127 17.17 31.06 -17.85
C LYS A 127 18.44 30.62 -17.12
N ALA A 128 19.31 29.87 -17.78
CA ALA A 128 20.62 29.46 -17.27
C ALA A 128 21.57 30.65 -17.11
N SER A 129 21.38 31.73 -17.89
CA SER A 129 22.16 32.97 -17.72
C SER A 129 21.94 33.63 -16.36
N ASP A 130 20.77 33.42 -15.75
CA ASP A 130 20.42 33.91 -14.42
C ASP A 130 20.84 32.92 -13.30
N GLY A 131 21.41 31.76 -13.64
CA GLY A 131 21.84 30.70 -12.70
C GLY A 131 21.38 29.30 -13.11
N VAL A 132 22.31 28.33 -13.06
CA VAL A 132 22.09 26.94 -13.51
C VAL A 132 21.57 26.01 -12.41
N GLU A 133 21.72 26.39 -11.13
CA GLU A 133 21.33 25.57 -9.98
C GLU A 133 19.83 25.21 -9.94
N PRO A 134 18.87 26.14 -10.17
CA PRO A 134 17.45 25.79 -10.21
C PRO A 134 17.09 24.78 -11.33
N ILE A 135 17.81 24.86 -12.45
CA ILE A 135 17.60 24.00 -13.63
C ILE A 135 18.14 22.60 -13.33
N THR A 136 19.39 22.49 -12.91
CA THR A 136 20.01 21.21 -12.52
C THR A 136 19.22 20.51 -11.41
N ALA A 137 18.77 21.25 -10.39
CA ALA A 137 17.89 20.73 -9.36
C ALA A 137 16.55 20.22 -9.92
N ALA A 138 15.95 20.91 -10.91
CA ALA A 138 14.73 20.44 -11.57
C ALA A 138 14.97 19.14 -12.37
N PHE A 139 16.09 19.03 -13.09
CA PHE A 139 16.44 17.80 -13.83
C PHE A 139 16.65 16.60 -12.88
N ARG A 140 17.33 16.78 -11.74
CA ARG A 140 17.44 15.72 -10.71
C ARG A 140 16.08 15.17 -10.29
N VAL A 141 15.10 16.05 -10.11
CA VAL A 141 13.72 15.67 -9.77
C VAL A 141 13.03 14.98 -10.95
N MET A 142 13.09 15.53 -12.16
CA MET A 142 12.45 14.92 -13.33
C MET A 142 12.93 13.50 -13.58
N VAL A 143 14.24 13.25 -13.46
CA VAL A 143 14.86 11.94 -13.68
C VAL A 143 14.41 10.92 -12.64
N THR A 144 14.21 11.34 -11.39
CA THR A 144 13.86 10.44 -10.28
C THR A 144 12.35 10.32 -10.02
N GLU A 145 11.54 11.27 -10.50
CA GLU A 145 10.10 11.38 -10.18
C GLU A 145 9.17 11.29 -11.40
N GLN A 146 9.72 11.27 -12.63
CA GLN A 146 8.93 11.13 -13.86
C GLN A 146 9.50 10.02 -14.77
N PRO A 147 9.57 8.76 -14.30
CA PRO A 147 10.22 7.67 -15.02
C PRO A 147 9.56 7.37 -16.38
N HIS A 148 8.24 7.59 -16.48
CA HIS A 148 7.49 7.47 -17.73
C HIS A 148 7.90 8.52 -18.79
N LYS A 149 8.55 9.63 -18.39
CA LYS A 149 9.07 10.67 -19.29
C LYS A 149 10.57 10.55 -19.56
N THR A 150 11.26 9.51 -19.04
CA THR A 150 12.73 9.35 -19.20
C THR A 150 13.21 9.58 -20.64
N PRO A 151 12.57 9.01 -21.68
CA PRO A 151 13.02 9.21 -23.07
C PRO A 151 12.81 10.64 -23.57
N LEU A 152 11.75 11.31 -23.12
CA LEU A 152 11.47 12.72 -23.43
C LEU A 152 12.48 13.66 -22.75
N ILE A 153 12.88 13.34 -21.52
CA ILE A 153 13.93 14.06 -20.78
C ILE A 153 15.27 13.90 -21.49
N ALA A 154 15.61 12.67 -21.91
CA ALA A 154 16.83 12.41 -22.69
C ALA A 154 16.83 13.18 -24.02
N ALA A 155 15.69 13.23 -24.74
CA ALA A 155 15.58 14.02 -25.96
C ALA A 155 15.81 15.52 -25.71
N LEU A 156 15.25 16.09 -24.63
CA LEU A 156 15.50 17.49 -24.26
C LEU A 156 16.98 17.76 -23.97
N ILE A 157 17.66 16.85 -23.28
CA ILE A 157 19.12 16.92 -23.08
C ILE A 157 19.85 16.84 -24.43
N GLY A 158 19.37 15.99 -25.34
CA GLY A 158 19.80 15.93 -26.74
C GLY A 158 19.80 17.29 -27.43
N PHE A 159 18.70 18.04 -27.34
CA PHE A 159 18.63 19.41 -27.89
C PHE A 159 19.65 20.35 -27.25
N LEU A 160 19.89 20.26 -25.94
CA LEU A 160 20.83 21.12 -25.22
C LEU A 160 22.31 20.78 -25.48
N CYS A 161 22.62 19.53 -25.83
CA CYS A 161 23.99 19.07 -26.08
C CYS A 161 24.37 19.09 -27.57
N LEU A 162 23.44 18.79 -28.46
CA LEU A 162 23.71 18.55 -29.89
C LEU A 162 23.42 19.77 -30.78
N SER A 163 22.75 20.81 -30.27
CA SER A 163 22.50 22.03 -31.02
C SER A 163 23.71 22.99 -30.97
N GLN A 164 24.00 23.66 -32.08
CA GLN A 164 25.03 24.70 -32.09
C GLN A 164 24.57 25.92 -31.30
N GLN A 165 25.34 26.31 -30.29
CA GLN A 165 25.08 27.53 -29.53
C GLN A 165 25.18 28.75 -30.45
N ALA A 166 24.11 29.55 -30.50
CA ALA A 166 24.16 30.86 -31.14
C ALA A 166 25.13 31.74 -30.32
N LYS A 167 26.24 32.17 -30.92
CA LYS A 167 27.13 33.19 -30.31
C LYS A 167 26.26 34.36 -29.83
N PRO A 168 26.39 34.79 -28.56
CA PRO A 168 25.64 35.96 -28.10
C PRO A 168 26.09 37.17 -28.93
N VAL A 169 25.14 37.77 -29.66
CA VAL A 169 25.34 39.06 -30.32
C VAL A 169 25.65 40.07 -29.20
N PRO A 170 26.78 40.79 -29.24
CA PRO A 170 27.06 41.81 -28.24
C PRO A 170 25.93 42.83 -28.26
N ARG A 171 25.27 43.07 -27.12
CA ARG A 171 24.37 44.22 -26.97
C ARG A 171 25.22 45.47 -27.23
N GLN A 172 25.05 46.09 -28.39
CA GLN A 172 25.65 47.38 -28.71
C GLN A 172 25.06 48.41 -27.74
N ALA A 173 25.84 48.80 -26.74
CA ALA A 173 25.58 50.00 -25.98
C ALA A 173 25.99 51.19 -26.85
N GLU A 174 24.99 51.93 -27.35
CA GLU A 174 25.20 53.25 -27.94
C GLU A 174 25.71 54.21 -26.87
N SER A 175 26.97 54.65 -26.99
CA SER A 175 27.43 55.89 -26.35
C SER A 175 28.41 56.61 -27.27
N TYR A 176 28.19 57.91 -27.41
CA TYR A 176 28.82 58.84 -28.36
C TYR A 176 30.30 59.15 -28.02
N GLN A 177 31.14 59.25 -29.08
CA GLN A 177 32.29 60.16 -29.36
C GLN A 177 33.10 60.74 -28.15
N GLN A 178 34.45 60.81 -28.09
CA GLN A 178 35.51 61.13 -29.07
C GLN A 178 36.94 61.08 -28.38
N PRO A 179 38.11 61.49 -28.96
CA PRO A 179 39.24 60.58 -29.26
C PRO A 179 40.63 60.90 -28.64
N GLU A 180 41.62 60.05 -29.01
CA GLU A 180 43.10 60.21 -29.06
C GLU A 180 43.99 59.68 -27.90
N LEU A 181 44.88 58.71 -28.20
CA LEU A 181 46.38 58.81 -28.25
C LEU A 181 47.11 57.45 -28.13
N SER A 182 47.91 57.15 -29.15
CA SER A 182 49.19 56.40 -29.26
C SER A 182 49.56 55.18 -28.36
N ASN A 183 49.89 54.08 -29.05
CA ASN A 183 50.98 53.09 -28.87
C ASN A 183 51.56 52.80 -27.47
N GLN A 184 51.56 51.52 -27.07
CA GLN A 184 52.78 50.73 -26.85
C GLN A 184 52.50 49.26 -26.49
N ASP A 185 53.36 48.40 -27.02
CA ASP A 185 53.42 46.95 -26.87
C ASP A 185 53.49 46.48 -25.41
N LYS A 186 52.69 45.45 -25.07
CA LYS A 186 53.05 44.43 -24.07
C LYS A 186 52.44 43.08 -24.46
N GLU A 187 53.29 42.20 -24.97
CA GLU A 187 53.08 40.76 -24.94
C GLU A 187 52.90 40.27 -23.50
N MET A 188 51.84 39.52 -23.22
CA MET A 188 51.71 38.60 -22.08
C MET A 188 50.75 37.46 -22.46
N PRO A 189 50.89 36.29 -21.82
CA PRO A 189 50.91 35.00 -22.49
C PRO A 189 49.52 34.43 -22.76
N ALA A 190 49.47 33.49 -23.70
CA ALA A 190 48.31 32.65 -23.98
C ALA A 190 47.87 31.92 -22.70
N THR A 191 46.87 32.47 -22.01
CA THR A 191 46.05 31.69 -21.08
C THR A 191 45.15 30.80 -21.92
N GLU A 192 45.36 29.49 -21.81
CA GLU A 192 44.43 28.46 -22.25
C GLU A 192 43.03 28.81 -21.73
N THR A 193 42.19 29.36 -22.60
CA THR A 193 40.78 29.54 -22.33
C THR A 193 40.16 28.15 -22.33
N THR A 194 40.00 27.54 -21.16
CA THR A 194 39.09 26.41 -20.98
C THR A 194 37.71 26.86 -21.44
N GLU A 195 37.30 26.42 -22.63
CA GLU A 195 35.99 26.74 -23.20
C GLU A 195 34.91 26.24 -22.23
N SER A 196 33.92 27.09 -21.95
CA SER A 196 32.83 26.78 -21.02
C SER A 196 31.97 25.63 -21.57
N ASP A 197 31.70 24.63 -20.74
CA ASP A 197 30.75 23.55 -21.04
C ASP A 197 29.39 24.12 -21.49
N SER A 198 28.69 23.40 -22.37
CA SER A 198 27.30 23.73 -22.67
C SER A 198 26.39 23.54 -21.44
N VAL A 199 25.23 24.20 -21.43
CA VAL A 199 24.24 24.02 -20.36
C VAL A 199 23.80 22.56 -20.27
N GLY A 200 23.64 21.88 -21.42
CA GLY A 200 23.32 20.45 -21.48
C GLY A 200 24.38 19.57 -20.81
N ILE A 201 25.67 19.79 -21.09
CA ILE A 201 26.77 19.02 -20.48
C ILE A 201 26.89 19.33 -18.98
N THR A 202 26.65 20.57 -18.59
CA THR A 202 26.60 20.95 -17.17
C THR A 202 25.49 20.18 -16.44
N ILE A 203 24.31 20.01 -17.05
CA ILE A 203 23.21 19.20 -16.51
C ILE A 203 23.61 17.73 -16.39
N VAL A 204 24.23 17.15 -17.42
CA VAL A 204 24.66 15.74 -17.40
C VAL A 204 25.71 15.49 -16.32
N LYS A 205 26.73 16.35 -16.22
CA LYS A 205 27.77 16.25 -15.16
C LYS A 205 27.15 16.36 -13.75
N ASP A 206 26.16 17.23 -13.59
CA ASP A 206 25.44 17.38 -12.32
C ASP A 206 24.60 16.14 -11.96
N LEU A 207 23.96 15.52 -12.96
CA LEU A 207 23.22 14.25 -12.79
C LEU A 207 24.14 13.09 -12.45
N VAL A 208 25.33 12.99 -13.05
CA VAL A 208 26.34 11.98 -12.69
C VAL A 208 26.82 12.18 -11.25
N LYS A 209 27.03 13.44 -10.82
CA LYS A 209 27.35 13.75 -9.42
C LYS A 209 26.21 13.36 -8.48
N ALA A 210 24.96 13.64 -8.86
CA ALA A 210 23.79 13.26 -8.08
C ALA A 210 23.66 11.75 -7.97
N PHE A 211 23.87 11.00 -9.06
CA PHE A 211 23.88 9.54 -9.09
C PHE A 211 24.87 8.95 -8.06
N ARG A 212 26.11 9.44 -8.01
CA ARG A 212 27.07 8.99 -6.98
C ARG A 212 26.55 9.24 -5.57
N SER A 213 26.02 10.44 -5.33
CA SER A 213 25.46 10.78 -4.03
C SER A 213 24.27 9.89 -3.67
N TYR A 214 23.45 9.48 -4.65
CA TYR A 214 22.32 8.57 -4.44
C TYR A 214 22.81 7.17 -4.10
N LEU A 215 23.82 6.67 -4.81
CA LEU A 215 24.41 5.37 -4.54
C LEU A 215 25.09 5.33 -3.17
N ASP A 216 25.88 6.35 -2.83
CA ASP A 216 26.55 6.48 -1.52
C ASP A 216 25.53 6.54 -0.37
N ALA A 217 24.39 7.20 -0.61
CA ALA A 217 23.27 7.28 0.32
C ALA A 217 22.31 6.09 0.23
N ARG A 218 22.61 5.08 -0.60
CA ARG A 218 21.79 3.87 -0.81
C ARG A 218 20.36 4.17 -1.28
N LEU A 219 20.15 5.27 -1.99
CA LEU A 219 18.89 5.62 -2.63
C LEU A 219 18.70 4.78 -3.91
N TRP A 220 18.44 3.48 -3.75
CA TRP A 220 18.43 2.49 -4.83
C TRP A 220 17.44 2.81 -5.95
N ARG A 221 16.28 3.37 -5.61
CA ARG A 221 15.30 3.82 -6.62
C ARG A 221 15.90 4.90 -7.52
N ASN A 222 16.47 5.95 -6.91
CA ASN A 222 17.06 7.07 -7.64
C ASN A 222 18.26 6.62 -8.47
N THR A 223 19.05 5.69 -7.92
CA THR A 223 20.20 5.06 -8.59
C THR A 223 19.73 4.32 -9.85
N ARG A 224 18.73 3.44 -9.72
CA ARG A 224 18.12 2.70 -10.84
C ARG A 224 17.56 3.63 -11.92
N LEU A 225 16.77 4.63 -11.53
CA LEU A 225 16.17 5.59 -12.49
C LEU A 225 17.22 6.46 -13.19
N SER A 226 18.32 6.79 -12.51
CA SER A 226 19.45 7.50 -13.14
C SER A 226 20.15 6.62 -14.18
N LEU A 227 20.32 5.31 -13.91
CA LEU A 227 20.85 4.36 -14.89
C LEU A 227 19.94 4.24 -16.12
N HIS A 228 18.61 4.26 -15.93
CA HIS A 228 17.66 4.28 -17.06
C HIS A 228 17.84 5.51 -17.95
N LEU A 229 18.09 6.69 -17.34
CA LEU A 229 18.42 7.89 -18.11
C LEU A 229 19.74 7.73 -18.86
N PHE A 230 20.78 7.21 -18.20
CA PHE A 230 22.08 7.02 -18.86
C PHE A 230 21.97 6.08 -20.06
N ALA A 231 21.21 4.98 -19.94
CA ALA A 231 20.89 4.10 -21.07
C ALA A 231 20.16 4.85 -22.20
N ALA A 232 19.24 5.77 -21.88
CA ALA A 232 18.55 6.60 -22.88
C ALA A 232 19.46 7.67 -23.53
N LEU A 233 20.57 8.06 -22.90
CA LEU A 233 21.54 9.02 -23.44
C LEU A 233 22.60 8.37 -24.34
N VAL A 234 22.77 7.04 -24.30
CA VAL A 234 23.68 6.29 -25.18
C VAL A 234 23.34 6.46 -26.66
N PRO A 235 22.10 6.25 -27.16
CA PRO A 235 21.78 6.45 -28.57
C PRO A 235 21.97 7.89 -29.04
N LEU A 236 22.02 8.86 -28.14
CA LEU A 236 22.28 10.26 -28.46
C LEU A 236 23.79 10.58 -28.55
N GLN A 237 24.66 9.59 -28.29
CA GLN A 237 26.11 9.76 -28.15
C GLN A 237 26.47 10.85 -27.13
N ILE A 238 25.72 10.93 -26.03
CA ILE A 238 26.01 11.85 -24.91
C ILE A 238 26.69 11.10 -23.76
N VAL A 239 26.32 9.84 -23.56
CA VAL A 239 27.02 8.91 -22.66
C VAL A 239 27.64 7.82 -23.52
N SER A 240 28.93 7.54 -23.32
CA SER A 240 29.61 6.46 -24.06
C SER A 240 29.10 5.09 -23.62
N ALA A 241 28.83 4.18 -24.57
CA ALA A 241 28.37 2.82 -24.24
C ALA A 241 29.40 2.06 -23.36
N SER A 242 30.70 2.19 -23.65
CA SER A 242 31.79 1.60 -22.85
C SER A 242 31.79 1.98 -21.36
N SER A 243 31.65 3.27 -21.05
CA SER A 243 31.59 3.71 -19.64
C SER A 243 30.33 3.20 -18.90
N LEU A 244 29.20 3.02 -19.60
CA LEU A 244 28.01 2.42 -19.00
C LEU A 244 28.19 0.91 -18.76
N ARG A 245 28.82 0.18 -19.69
CA ARG A 245 29.16 -1.25 -19.48
C ARG A 245 30.10 -1.43 -18.28
N THR A 246 31.12 -0.59 -18.16
CA THR A 246 32.07 -0.58 -17.02
C THR A 246 31.37 -0.26 -15.71
N LEU A 247 30.46 0.71 -15.72
CA LEU A 247 29.63 1.04 -14.57
C LEU A 247 28.80 -0.17 -14.12
N LEU A 248 28.13 -0.87 -15.05
CA LEU A 248 27.35 -2.07 -14.75
C LEU A 248 28.22 -3.22 -14.27
N ALA A 249 29.45 -3.38 -14.77
CA ALA A 249 30.41 -4.36 -14.26
C ALA A 249 30.74 -4.13 -12.78
N SER A 250 30.76 -2.88 -12.33
CA SER A 250 30.93 -2.54 -10.91
C SER A 250 29.74 -2.99 -10.05
N PHE A 251 28.52 -2.98 -10.58
CA PHE A 251 27.35 -3.59 -9.91
C PHE A 251 27.42 -5.11 -9.96
N ALA A 252 27.88 -5.71 -11.06
CA ALA A 252 27.98 -7.15 -11.21
C ALA A 252 29.02 -7.76 -10.25
N ALA A 253 30.11 -7.03 -9.95
CA ALA A 253 31.10 -7.43 -8.96
C ALA A 253 30.50 -7.69 -7.56
N VAL A 254 29.42 -6.98 -7.20
CA VAL A 254 28.70 -7.18 -5.93
C VAL A 254 28.06 -8.57 -5.85
N LEU A 255 27.63 -9.12 -6.98
CA LEU A 255 26.97 -10.43 -7.04
C LEU A 255 27.93 -11.58 -6.76
N GLU A 256 29.23 -11.35 -6.92
CA GLU A 256 30.30 -12.32 -6.70
C GLU A 256 30.97 -12.18 -5.31
N GLU A 257 30.57 -11.17 -4.52
CA GLU A 257 31.10 -10.96 -3.17
C GLU A 257 30.71 -12.11 -2.23
N PRO A 258 31.66 -12.67 -1.45
CA PRO A 258 31.34 -13.74 -0.51
C PRO A 258 30.48 -13.20 0.63
N ALA A 259 29.39 -13.91 0.95
CA ALA A 259 28.44 -13.54 2.00
C ALA A 259 27.80 -12.14 1.82
N VAL A 260 27.58 -11.73 0.55
CA VAL A 260 26.83 -10.51 0.25
C VAL A 260 25.40 -10.58 0.80
N ALA A 261 24.94 -9.47 1.37
CA ALA A 261 23.56 -9.34 1.81
C ALA A 261 22.60 -9.46 0.61
N ALA A 262 21.57 -10.29 0.79
CA ALA A 262 20.62 -10.65 -0.26
C ALA A 262 19.85 -9.43 -0.80
N ALA A 263 19.57 -8.45 0.07
CA ALA A 263 18.94 -7.19 -0.29
C ALA A 263 19.81 -6.33 -1.22
N ARG A 264 21.10 -6.13 -0.90
CA ARG A 264 22.05 -5.40 -1.75
C ARG A 264 22.27 -6.07 -3.10
N ALA A 265 22.47 -7.39 -3.12
CA ALA A 265 22.72 -8.12 -4.36
C ALA A 265 21.50 -8.12 -5.29
N ASP A 266 20.28 -8.33 -4.77
CA ASP A 266 19.06 -8.24 -5.59
C ASP A 266 18.88 -6.85 -6.21
N ARG A 267 19.08 -5.78 -5.43
CA ARG A 267 18.94 -4.39 -5.93
C ARG A 267 19.97 -4.07 -7.01
N ALA A 268 21.21 -4.54 -6.84
CA ALA A 268 22.26 -4.42 -7.86
C ALA A 268 21.91 -5.19 -9.13
N ALA A 269 21.43 -6.44 -9.01
CA ALA A 269 21.00 -7.25 -10.14
C ALA A 269 19.84 -6.60 -10.92
N ILE A 270 18.84 -6.02 -10.25
CA ILE A 270 17.75 -5.31 -10.94
C ILE A 270 18.23 -4.04 -11.66
N CYS A 271 19.17 -3.30 -11.08
CA CYS A 271 19.80 -2.18 -11.77
C CYS A 271 20.47 -2.64 -13.08
N ILE A 272 21.11 -3.81 -13.08
CA ILE A 272 21.71 -4.40 -14.28
C ILE A 272 20.61 -4.82 -15.28
N ILE A 273 19.66 -5.66 -14.86
CA ILE A 273 18.62 -6.22 -15.72
C ILE A 273 17.83 -5.13 -16.45
N GLU A 274 17.29 -4.14 -15.72
CA GLU A 274 16.47 -3.10 -16.35
C GLU A 274 17.30 -2.17 -17.25
N THR A 275 18.54 -1.85 -16.87
CA THR A 275 19.41 -0.97 -17.68
C THR A 275 19.82 -1.65 -18.97
N LEU A 276 20.17 -2.94 -18.92
CA LEU A 276 20.55 -3.73 -20.09
C LEU A 276 19.40 -3.83 -21.09
N ILE A 277 18.20 -4.24 -20.64
CA ILE A 277 17.02 -4.37 -21.50
C ILE A 277 16.66 -3.03 -22.17
N ARG A 278 16.81 -1.90 -21.47
CA ARG A 278 16.56 -0.56 -22.02
C ARG A 278 17.64 -0.09 -22.99
N GLY A 279 18.90 -0.37 -22.66
CA GLY A 279 20.08 -0.02 -23.46
C GLY A 279 20.10 -0.71 -24.81
N GLY A 280 19.65 -1.97 -24.90
CA GLY A 280 19.49 -2.61 -26.20
C GLY A 280 20.83 -2.84 -26.92
N GLN A 281 20.73 -2.93 -28.24
CA GLN A 281 21.87 -2.94 -29.16
C GLN A 281 22.70 -1.65 -29.14
N ASP A 282 22.20 -0.55 -28.57
CA ASP A 282 22.98 0.70 -28.48
C ASP A 282 24.20 0.52 -27.57
N LEU A 283 24.19 -0.49 -26.70
CA LEU A 283 25.34 -0.87 -25.89
C LEU A 283 26.43 -1.63 -26.67
N LEU A 284 26.24 -1.91 -27.97
CA LEU A 284 27.19 -2.63 -28.83
C LEU A 284 27.90 -1.74 -29.86
N VAL A 285 27.66 -0.42 -29.86
CA VAL A 285 28.02 0.49 -30.96
C VAL A 285 29.53 0.69 -31.15
N ASP A 286 30.36 0.50 -30.11
CA ASP A 286 31.81 0.72 -30.17
C ASP A 286 32.54 -0.47 -30.85
N ASP A 287 33.11 -1.39 -30.05
CA ASP A 287 33.75 -2.63 -30.48
C ASP A 287 32.75 -3.78 -30.33
N ALA A 288 32.09 -4.15 -31.42
CA ALA A 288 30.97 -5.10 -31.39
C ALA A 288 31.32 -6.48 -30.80
N GLU A 289 32.56 -6.97 -30.96
CA GLU A 289 32.98 -8.26 -30.39
C GLU A 289 33.28 -8.14 -28.90
N SER A 290 34.09 -7.16 -28.48
CA SER A 290 34.43 -6.95 -27.06
C SER A 290 33.21 -6.52 -26.25
N ALA A 291 32.41 -5.59 -26.78
CA ALA A 291 31.19 -5.11 -26.12
C ALA A 291 30.18 -6.24 -25.93
N ARG A 292 30.07 -7.15 -26.90
CA ARG A 292 29.20 -8.32 -26.75
C ARG A 292 29.71 -9.27 -25.67
N ALA A 293 31.01 -9.54 -25.63
CA ALA A 293 31.60 -10.37 -24.57
C ALA A 293 31.38 -9.76 -23.17
N GLU A 294 31.48 -8.43 -23.04
CA GLU A 294 31.16 -7.71 -21.79
C GLU A 294 29.68 -7.85 -21.40
N LEU A 295 28.75 -7.73 -22.36
CA LEU A 295 27.32 -7.93 -22.07
C LEU A 295 27.01 -9.39 -21.69
N ASP A 296 27.57 -10.36 -22.41
CA ASP A 296 27.42 -11.78 -22.12
C ASP A 296 27.95 -12.13 -20.72
N ASP A 297 29.07 -11.53 -20.29
CA ASP A 297 29.61 -11.66 -18.93
C ASP A 297 28.66 -11.08 -17.86
N LEU A 298 28.07 -9.90 -18.10
CA LEU A 298 27.07 -9.32 -17.19
C LEU A 298 25.85 -10.22 -17.05
N VAL A 299 25.33 -10.76 -18.16
CA VAL A 299 24.20 -11.70 -18.15
C VAL A 299 24.58 -12.97 -17.38
N ALA A 300 25.76 -13.55 -17.65
CA ALA A 300 26.23 -14.74 -16.98
C ALA A 300 26.35 -14.57 -15.46
N LYS A 301 26.84 -13.41 -14.98
CA LYS A 301 26.92 -13.09 -13.55
C LYS A 301 25.55 -12.99 -12.88
N VAL A 302 24.58 -12.36 -13.53
CA VAL A 302 23.21 -12.28 -13.02
C VAL A 302 22.54 -13.66 -12.97
N VAL A 303 22.72 -14.49 -14.01
CA VAL A 303 22.20 -15.87 -14.06
C VAL A 303 22.87 -16.75 -12.99
N ALA A 304 24.18 -16.64 -12.83
CA ALA A 304 24.92 -17.37 -11.79
C ALA A 304 24.46 -16.96 -10.37
N TYR A 305 24.20 -15.67 -10.17
CA TYR A 305 23.62 -15.17 -8.92
C TYR A 305 22.25 -15.78 -8.66
N ASP A 306 21.32 -15.76 -9.62
CA ASP A 306 19.99 -16.37 -9.46
C ASP A 306 20.06 -17.85 -9.11
N ALA A 307 20.96 -18.61 -9.76
CA ALA A 307 21.18 -20.02 -9.47
C ALA A 307 21.74 -20.27 -8.05
N ALA A 308 22.52 -19.34 -7.50
CA ALA A 308 23.08 -19.40 -6.15
C ALA A 308 22.16 -18.77 -5.08
N ARG A 309 21.18 -17.97 -5.50
CA ARG A 309 20.28 -17.18 -4.66
C ARG A 309 19.39 -18.10 -3.83
N LYS A 310 19.44 -17.95 -2.50
CA LYS A 310 18.56 -18.65 -1.56
C LYS A 310 17.53 -17.67 -1.04
N VAL A 311 16.26 -17.92 -1.36
CA VAL A 311 15.12 -17.12 -0.88
C VAL A 311 13.98 -18.02 -0.45
N GLU A 312 13.31 -17.63 0.63
CA GLU A 312 12.07 -18.24 1.08
C GLU A 312 10.91 -17.87 0.16
N VAL A 313 10.58 -18.81 -0.72
CA VAL A 313 9.52 -18.69 -1.73
C VAL A 313 8.20 -19.28 -1.23
N GLU A 314 8.22 -20.38 -0.46
CA GLU A 314 6.99 -21.10 -0.10
C GLU A 314 6.04 -20.24 0.73
N LEU A 315 6.58 -19.50 1.70
CA LEU A 315 5.80 -18.61 2.55
C LEU A 315 5.37 -17.30 1.86
N THR A 316 5.88 -16.98 0.67
CA THR A 316 5.59 -15.72 -0.03
C THR A 316 4.74 -15.89 -1.29
N ARG A 317 4.34 -17.13 -1.61
CA ARG A 317 3.48 -17.44 -2.77
C ARG A 317 2.01 -17.10 -2.49
N PRO A 318 1.39 -16.20 -3.27
CA PRO A 318 -0.06 -15.94 -3.17
C PRO A 318 -0.90 -17.04 -3.83
N VAL A 319 -0.32 -17.81 -4.75
CA VAL A 319 -0.95 -18.94 -5.42
C VAL A 319 0.04 -20.09 -5.66
N HIS A 320 -0.48 -21.31 -5.75
CA HIS A 320 0.25 -22.56 -6.00
C HIS A 320 -0.47 -23.36 -7.10
N ASP A 321 0.29 -23.82 -8.10
CA ASP A 321 -0.16 -24.81 -9.08
C ASP A 321 -1.51 -24.49 -9.77
N ILE A 322 -1.77 -23.20 -10.05
CA ILE A 322 -2.94 -22.74 -10.80
C ILE A 322 -2.52 -22.46 -12.25
N GLU A 323 -3.19 -23.11 -13.21
CA GLU A 323 -2.92 -22.88 -14.65
C GLU A 323 -3.31 -21.48 -15.13
N THR A 324 -4.33 -20.88 -14.52
CA THR A 324 -4.87 -19.56 -14.89
C THR A 324 -4.19 -18.38 -14.19
N ILE A 325 -3.41 -18.62 -13.13
CA ILE A 325 -2.70 -17.59 -12.37
C ILE A 325 -1.25 -18.02 -12.19
N TRP A 326 -0.33 -17.36 -12.89
CA TRP A 326 1.11 -17.60 -12.74
C TRP A 326 1.72 -16.58 -11.78
N LEU A 327 2.90 -16.90 -11.27
CA LEU A 327 3.69 -15.97 -10.46
C LEU A 327 4.78 -15.36 -11.33
N GLU A 328 5.04 -14.09 -11.12
CA GLU A 328 6.19 -13.39 -11.69
C GLU A 328 7.04 -12.81 -10.55
N GLY A 329 8.34 -13.14 -10.56
CA GLY A 329 9.31 -12.72 -9.56
C GLY A 329 10.70 -12.44 -10.14
N PHE A 330 11.73 -12.45 -9.27
CA PHE A 330 13.12 -12.24 -9.67
C PHE A 330 13.61 -13.22 -10.76
N PRO A 331 13.34 -14.54 -10.67
CA PRO A 331 13.78 -15.47 -11.72
C PRO A 331 13.17 -15.18 -13.08
N ASP A 332 11.94 -14.63 -13.15
CA ASP A 332 11.33 -14.22 -14.40
C ASP A 332 12.02 -13.01 -15.03
N ALA A 333 12.51 -12.07 -14.22
CA ALA A 333 13.33 -10.96 -14.71
C ALA A 333 14.67 -11.45 -15.27
N VAL A 334 15.28 -12.48 -14.67
CA VAL A 334 16.50 -13.13 -15.19
C VAL A 334 16.21 -13.89 -16.48
N LYS A 335 15.10 -14.63 -16.54
CA LYS A 335 14.64 -15.28 -17.76
C LYS A 335 14.41 -14.28 -18.90
N ALA A 336 13.84 -13.10 -18.60
CA ALA A 336 13.69 -12.04 -19.58
C ALA A 336 15.04 -11.56 -20.12
N LEU A 337 16.06 -11.49 -19.26
CA LEU A 337 17.43 -11.15 -19.65
C LEU A 337 18.06 -12.23 -20.54
N GLU A 338 17.87 -13.51 -20.21
CA GLU A 338 18.33 -14.64 -21.03
C GLU A 338 17.66 -14.65 -22.41
N GLU A 339 16.32 -14.51 -22.45
CA GLU A 339 15.56 -14.38 -23.70
C GLU A 339 16.07 -13.20 -24.54
N TRP A 340 16.40 -12.08 -23.90
CA TRP A 340 16.93 -10.90 -24.56
C TRP A 340 18.34 -11.13 -25.15
N SER A 341 19.22 -11.81 -24.41
CA SER A 341 20.55 -12.20 -24.92
C SER A 341 20.48 -13.13 -26.13
N ALA A 342 19.48 -14.03 -26.15
CA ALA A 342 19.27 -14.98 -27.24
C ALA A 342 18.78 -14.32 -28.54
N VAL A 343 18.14 -13.15 -28.46
CA VAL A 343 17.65 -12.37 -29.61
C VAL A 343 18.61 -11.22 -29.96
N ASP A 344 19.90 -11.46 -29.77
CA ASP A 344 20.97 -10.54 -30.18
C ASP A 344 20.81 -9.13 -29.59
N TYR A 345 20.37 -9.07 -28.33
CA TYR A 345 20.21 -7.83 -27.57
C TYR A 345 19.25 -6.82 -28.21
N LYS A 346 18.39 -7.26 -29.13
CA LYS A 346 17.45 -6.41 -29.86
C LYS A 346 16.57 -5.62 -28.90
N ARG A 347 16.43 -4.31 -29.15
CA ARG A 347 15.57 -3.45 -28.35
C ARG A 347 14.10 -3.88 -28.48
N PRO A 348 13.35 -4.04 -27.36
CA PRO A 348 11.91 -4.28 -27.40
C PRO A 348 11.16 -3.20 -28.19
N ALA A 349 10.23 -3.62 -29.06
CA ALA A 349 9.61 -2.72 -30.05
C ALA A 349 8.84 -1.54 -29.44
N PHE A 350 8.28 -1.68 -28.23
CA PHE A 350 7.50 -0.62 -27.57
C PHE A 350 8.38 0.45 -26.90
N LEU A 351 9.68 0.20 -26.69
CA LEU A 351 10.55 1.13 -25.98
C LEU A 351 10.77 2.41 -26.80
N PRO A 352 10.51 3.60 -26.23
CA PRO A 352 10.76 4.85 -26.91
C PRO A 352 12.24 5.11 -27.19
N MET A 353 12.54 5.64 -28.37
CA MET A 353 13.86 6.12 -28.74
C MET A 353 13.94 7.63 -28.63
N PRO A 354 14.81 8.18 -27.77
CA PRO A 354 14.97 9.63 -27.67
C PRO A 354 15.35 10.29 -29.00
N ALA A 355 16.16 9.60 -29.81
CA ALA A 355 16.59 10.04 -31.13
C ALA A 355 15.42 10.32 -32.10
N ASP A 356 14.29 9.60 -31.97
CA ASP A 356 13.11 9.78 -32.83
C ASP A 356 12.49 11.18 -32.70
N LEU A 357 12.73 11.88 -31.58
CA LEU A 357 12.19 13.22 -31.34
C LEU A 357 13.10 14.34 -31.85
N LEU A 358 14.31 14.02 -32.31
CA LEU A 358 15.29 14.99 -32.77
C LEU A 358 15.16 15.21 -34.29
N PRO A 359 15.21 16.47 -34.76
CA PRO A 359 15.40 16.76 -36.18
C PRO A 359 16.68 16.12 -36.71
N ALA A 360 16.66 15.65 -37.96
CA ALA A 360 17.81 15.05 -38.62
C ALA A 360 19.09 15.92 -38.55
N ALA A 361 18.94 17.25 -38.56
CA ALA A 361 20.05 18.21 -38.50
C ALA A 361 20.81 18.24 -37.15
N ILE A 362 20.20 17.76 -36.07
CA ILE A 362 20.85 17.67 -34.74
C ILE A 362 20.97 16.21 -34.28
N SER A 363 20.82 15.26 -35.20
CA SER A 363 21.07 13.85 -34.92
C SER A 363 22.53 13.62 -34.55
N PRO A 364 22.85 12.55 -33.79
CA PRO A 364 24.22 12.26 -33.37
C PRO A 364 25.22 12.14 -34.53
N ASP A 365 24.76 11.66 -35.69
CA ASP A 365 25.59 11.48 -36.89
C ASP A 365 25.73 12.76 -37.73
N ALA A 366 24.82 13.72 -37.58
CA ALA A 366 24.77 14.95 -38.38
C ALA A 366 25.16 16.21 -37.60
N THR A 367 25.28 16.14 -36.28
CA THR A 367 25.62 17.31 -35.45
C THR A 367 27.00 17.86 -35.79
N LEU A 368 27.11 19.19 -35.75
CA LEU A 368 28.37 19.91 -35.94
C LEU A 368 29.11 20.15 -34.60
N VAL A 369 28.56 19.67 -33.49
CA VAL A 369 29.21 19.76 -32.17
C VAL A 369 30.27 18.65 -32.06
N PRO A 370 31.55 18.98 -31.83
CA PRO A 370 32.60 17.98 -31.67
C PRO A 370 32.29 16.97 -30.57
N GLU A 371 32.66 15.70 -30.78
CA GLU A 371 32.41 14.59 -29.85
C GLU A 371 32.94 14.87 -28.43
N GLU A 372 34.15 15.42 -28.32
CA GLU A 372 34.80 15.81 -27.05
C GLU A 372 33.98 16.82 -26.23
N LYS A 373 33.11 17.59 -26.89
CA LYS A 373 32.26 18.62 -26.25
C LYS A 373 30.85 18.14 -25.94
N ARG A 374 30.48 16.93 -26.36
CA ARG A 374 29.12 16.38 -26.17
C ARG A 374 29.08 15.03 -25.45
N VAL A 375 30.20 14.30 -25.38
CA VAL A 375 30.29 13.00 -24.71
C VAL A 375 30.76 13.18 -23.25
N VAL A 376 30.07 12.51 -22.33
CA VAL A 376 30.43 12.40 -20.92
C VAL A 376 30.69 10.93 -20.59
N SER A 377 31.89 10.64 -20.09
CA SER A 377 32.22 9.32 -19.55
C SER A 377 31.68 9.16 -18.13
N LEU A 378 30.99 8.06 -17.89
CA LEU A 378 30.56 7.66 -16.55
C LEU A 378 31.78 7.23 -15.73
N PRO A 379 31.73 7.45 -14.41
CA PRO A 379 32.85 7.16 -13.54
C PRO A 379 32.85 5.73 -13.03
N ASP A 380 34.04 5.23 -12.73
CA ASP A 380 34.20 4.02 -11.93
C ASP A 380 33.68 4.27 -10.52
N ILE A 381 32.85 3.35 -10.04
CA ILE A 381 32.22 3.40 -8.72
C ILE A 381 32.50 2.12 -7.96
N LEU A 382 32.40 2.22 -6.64
CA LEU A 382 32.28 1.06 -5.77
C LEU A 382 30.90 1.10 -5.15
N VAL A 383 30.12 0.03 -5.31
CA VAL A 383 28.82 -0.08 -4.64
C VAL A 383 29.10 -0.27 -3.14
N PRO A 384 28.69 0.64 -2.24
CA PRO A 384 29.01 0.54 -0.82
C PRO A 384 28.43 -0.73 -0.16
N PRO A 385 29.13 -1.39 0.78
CA PRO A 385 28.58 -2.50 1.56
C PRO A 385 27.46 -2.03 2.50
N GLU A 386 26.61 -2.96 2.93
CA GLU A 386 25.66 -2.71 4.03
C GLU A 386 26.44 -2.62 5.35
N GLU A 387 26.14 -1.62 6.19
CA GLU A 387 26.68 -1.58 7.55
C GLU A 387 25.69 -2.33 8.45
N ASP A 388 26.17 -3.19 9.36
CA ASP A 388 25.37 -4.03 10.30
C ASP A 388 24.35 -3.25 11.17
N ALA A 389 24.31 -1.93 11.07
CA ALA A 389 23.45 -1.04 11.85
C ALA A 389 21.95 -1.13 11.48
N GLU A 390 21.58 -1.78 10.37
CA GLU A 390 20.19 -1.81 9.87
C GLU A 390 19.25 -2.77 10.64
N HIS A 391 19.76 -3.59 11.57
CA HIS A 391 18.89 -4.36 12.49
C HIS A 391 18.20 -3.51 13.56
N GLN A 392 18.63 -2.26 13.74
CA GLN A 392 17.96 -1.29 14.59
C GLN A 392 17.42 -0.21 13.65
N GLY A 393 16.15 -0.34 13.26
CA GLY A 393 15.52 0.44 12.18
C GLY A 393 15.98 1.90 12.14
N LEU A 394 16.21 2.42 10.93
CA LEU A 394 16.82 3.71 10.57
C LEU A 394 17.06 4.72 11.72
N ASP A 395 16.05 5.02 12.53
CA ASP A 395 16.12 5.88 13.72
C ASP A 395 17.26 5.52 14.72
N VAL A 396 17.71 4.27 14.81
CA VAL A 396 18.77 3.87 15.77
C VAL A 396 20.19 3.96 15.18
N ALA A 397 20.36 3.68 13.89
CA ALA A 397 21.59 3.99 13.17
C ALA A 397 21.88 5.50 13.16
N TYR A 398 20.83 6.34 13.13
CA TYR A 398 20.93 7.79 13.33
C TYR A 398 21.29 8.22 14.77
N ALA A 399 21.05 7.36 15.76
CA ALA A 399 21.30 7.68 17.17
C ALA A 399 22.73 7.32 17.64
N GLN A 400 23.38 6.34 17.01
CA GLN A 400 24.75 5.92 17.36
C GLN A 400 25.84 6.74 16.64
N LEU A 401 25.50 7.37 15.52
CA LEU A 401 26.39 8.29 14.82
C LEU A 401 26.25 9.67 15.47
N GLY A 402 27.31 10.20 16.09
CA GLY A 402 27.30 11.56 16.63
C GLY A 402 26.88 12.61 15.58
N GLU A 403 26.30 13.75 16.01
CA GLU A 403 25.70 14.78 15.13
C GLU A 403 26.60 15.19 13.94
N HIS A 404 27.93 15.13 14.11
CA HIS A 404 28.90 15.45 13.07
C HIS A 404 29.02 14.40 11.94
N GLN A 405 28.74 13.12 12.20
CA GLN A 405 28.71 12.08 11.16
C GLN A 405 27.34 11.99 10.47
N VAL A 406 26.24 12.24 11.19
CA VAL A 406 24.88 12.32 10.63
C VAL A 406 24.74 13.48 9.63
N LYS A 407 25.37 14.63 9.89
CA LYS A 407 25.41 15.75 8.93
C LYS A 407 26.16 15.45 7.63
N ARG A 408 27.04 14.44 7.59
CA ARG A 408 27.75 14.03 6.36
C ARG A 408 26.93 13.11 5.44
N ARG A 409 25.86 12.47 5.95
CA ARG A 409 25.00 11.53 5.19
C ARG A 409 23.65 12.10 4.77
N LYS A 410 23.27 13.31 5.22
CA LYS A 410 22.05 13.99 4.75
C LYS A 410 22.28 14.57 3.36
N VAL A 411 22.04 13.75 2.33
CA VAL A 411 21.77 14.28 1.00
C VAL A 411 20.41 14.95 1.09
N ASP A 412 20.40 16.28 1.21
CA ASP A 412 19.15 17.04 1.14
C ASP A 412 18.56 16.84 -0.25
N THR A 413 17.59 15.93 -0.33
CA THR A 413 16.86 15.67 -1.57
C THR A 413 15.88 16.80 -1.89
N GLY A 414 15.67 17.73 -0.94
CA GLY A 414 14.64 18.76 -0.97
C GLY A 414 13.24 18.23 -0.72
N LYS A 415 13.10 16.95 -0.31
CA LYS A 415 11.82 16.21 -0.28
C LYS A 415 11.36 15.80 1.13
N GLY A 416 12.13 16.14 2.16
CA GLY A 416 11.82 15.81 3.56
C GLY A 416 12.12 14.35 3.91
N GLU A 417 12.18 14.07 5.22
CA GLU A 417 12.70 12.80 5.77
C GLU A 417 11.91 11.56 5.32
N LEU A 418 10.61 11.69 5.04
CA LEU A 418 9.75 10.58 4.63
C LEU A 418 10.08 10.10 3.20
N GLU A 419 10.35 11.01 2.28
CA GLU A 419 10.75 10.68 0.90
C GLU A 419 12.19 10.18 0.83
N GLU A 420 13.07 10.67 1.70
CA GLU A 420 14.43 10.13 1.86
C GLU A 420 14.40 8.69 2.35
N LYS A 421 13.54 8.38 3.34
CA LYS A 421 13.28 7.00 3.78
C LYS A 421 12.72 6.13 2.66
N LYS A 422 11.78 6.63 1.84
CA LYS A 422 11.23 5.89 0.68
C LYS A 422 12.29 5.63 -0.40
N ALA A 423 13.09 6.63 -0.73
CA ALA A 423 14.15 6.50 -1.73
C ALA A 423 15.27 5.56 -1.26
N ALA A 424 15.58 5.54 0.05
CA ALA A 424 16.61 4.69 0.67
C ALA A 424 16.22 3.21 0.75
N VAL A 425 14.93 2.91 0.93
CA VAL A 425 14.46 1.51 0.97
C VAL A 425 14.49 0.88 -0.43
N GLY A 426 14.44 1.69 -1.51
CA GLY A 426 14.35 1.17 -2.87
C GLY A 426 13.07 0.35 -3.10
N PRO A 427 12.86 -0.20 -4.29
CA PRO A 427 11.88 -1.29 -4.42
C PRO A 427 12.29 -2.42 -3.47
N GLU A 428 11.34 -2.95 -2.70
CA GLU A 428 11.51 -4.20 -1.95
C GLU A 428 12.03 -5.29 -2.90
N ARG A 429 12.70 -6.32 -2.36
CA ARG A 429 13.07 -7.52 -3.13
C ARG A 429 11.92 -7.89 -4.06
N ILE A 430 12.20 -8.19 -5.33
CA ILE A 430 11.15 -8.56 -6.29
C ILE A 430 10.38 -9.73 -5.70
N SER A 431 9.18 -9.42 -5.24
CA SER A 431 8.30 -10.35 -4.58
C SER A 431 7.47 -11.07 -5.62
N LEU A 432 6.98 -12.25 -5.27
CA LEU A 432 6.15 -13.05 -6.16
C LEU A 432 4.80 -12.36 -6.36
N SER A 433 4.57 -11.89 -7.59
CA SER A 433 3.37 -11.16 -7.97
C SER A 433 2.46 -12.06 -8.81
N PRO A 434 1.16 -12.21 -8.49
CA PRO A 434 0.25 -13.05 -9.27
C PRO A 434 -0.13 -12.36 -10.58
N ARG A 435 -0.24 -13.13 -11.66
CA ARG A 435 -0.54 -12.69 -13.03
C ARG A 435 -1.61 -13.58 -13.63
N TRP A 436 -2.60 -13.04 -14.33
CA TRP A 436 -3.78 -13.80 -14.77
C TRP A 436 -4.41 -13.38 -16.12
N PHE A 437 -3.94 -12.30 -16.74
CA PHE A 437 -4.36 -11.94 -18.10
C PHE A 437 -3.41 -12.54 -19.13
N ALA A 438 -3.88 -13.52 -19.89
CA ALA A 438 -3.11 -14.11 -20.97
C ALA A 438 -3.31 -13.28 -22.25
N ASN A 439 -2.23 -13.08 -23.02
CA ASN A 439 -2.21 -12.50 -24.38
C ASN A 439 -2.62 -11.02 -24.51
N THR A 440 -3.19 -10.38 -23.49
CA THR A 440 -3.58 -8.96 -23.53
C THR A 440 -2.62 -8.04 -22.78
N VAL A 441 -1.65 -8.61 -22.07
CA VAL A 441 -0.59 -7.92 -21.33
C VAL A 441 0.75 -8.57 -21.67
N PRO A 442 1.88 -7.92 -21.38
CA PRO A 442 3.19 -8.54 -21.59
C PRO A 442 3.29 -9.88 -20.85
N ARG A 443 3.82 -10.90 -21.55
CA ARG A 443 4.04 -12.24 -21.01
C ARG A 443 5.00 -12.18 -19.82
N ALA A 444 4.76 -12.94 -18.76
CA ALA A 444 5.69 -13.02 -17.64
C ALA A 444 7.07 -13.50 -18.09
N GLY A 445 8.10 -12.87 -17.51
CA GLY A 445 9.49 -13.09 -17.88
C GLY A 445 9.83 -12.72 -19.32
N SER A 446 9.08 -11.78 -19.92
CA SER A 446 9.48 -11.12 -21.17
C SER A 446 10.12 -9.75 -20.89
N PRO A 447 11.02 -9.25 -21.76
CA PRO A 447 11.60 -7.92 -21.62
C PRO A 447 10.54 -6.80 -21.52
N ALA A 448 9.43 -6.95 -22.23
CA ALA A 448 8.31 -6.02 -22.17
C ALA A 448 7.63 -5.97 -20.80
N SER A 449 7.50 -7.13 -20.13
CA SER A 449 6.94 -7.22 -18.79
C SER A 449 7.81 -6.48 -17.78
N VAL A 450 9.12 -6.75 -17.81
CA VAL A 450 10.10 -6.13 -16.90
C VAL A 450 10.02 -4.61 -16.97
N VAL A 451 10.04 -4.02 -18.17
CA VAL A 451 10.09 -2.57 -18.31
C VAL A 451 8.73 -1.90 -18.09
N LEU A 452 7.65 -2.37 -18.72
CA LEU A 452 6.34 -1.70 -18.60
C LEU A 452 5.80 -1.77 -17.18
N ARG A 453 5.97 -2.91 -16.50
CA ARG A 453 5.54 -3.05 -15.11
C ARG A 453 6.42 -2.27 -14.15
N ALA A 454 7.73 -2.17 -14.40
CA ALA A 454 8.60 -1.29 -13.63
C ALA A 454 8.13 0.18 -13.73
N ILE A 455 7.84 0.68 -14.94
CA ILE A 455 7.33 2.05 -15.13
C ILE A 455 6.01 2.26 -14.37
N LEU A 456 5.05 1.34 -14.51
CA LEU A 456 3.77 1.45 -13.82
C LEU A 456 3.91 1.36 -12.31
N SER A 457 4.71 0.42 -11.80
CA SER A 457 4.98 0.27 -10.36
C SER A 457 5.60 1.54 -9.81
N ASP A 458 6.54 2.15 -10.55
CA ASP A 458 7.13 3.41 -10.16
C ASP A 458 6.12 4.55 -10.11
N MET A 459 5.25 4.68 -11.11
CA MET A 459 4.22 5.72 -11.15
C MET A 459 3.19 5.57 -10.03
N ILE A 460 2.76 4.34 -9.76
CA ILE A 460 1.85 4.02 -8.64
C ILE A 460 2.50 4.43 -7.32
N ASP A 461 3.80 4.16 -7.17
CA ASP A 461 4.53 4.46 -5.95
C ASP A 461 4.83 5.96 -5.76
N LEU A 462 5.22 6.68 -6.82
CA LEU A 462 5.55 8.11 -6.78
C LEU A 462 4.31 8.98 -6.54
N TYR A 463 3.21 8.65 -7.21
CA TYR A 463 2.01 9.49 -7.20
C TYR A 463 1.00 9.08 -6.13
N GLU A 464 1.40 8.23 -5.17
CA GLU A 464 0.52 7.71 -4.13
C GLU A 464 -0.20 8.79 -3.31
N VAL A 465 0.46 9.94 -3.12
CA VAL A 465 -0.02 11.04 -2.26
C VAL A 465 -1.31 11.63 -2.82
N ASN A 466 -1.49 11.59 -4.14
CA ASN A 466 -2.69 12.09 -4.80
C ASN A 466 -3.23 11.08 -5.81
N ARG A 467 -4.08 10.17 -5.32
CA ARG A 467 -4.73 9.12 -6.12
C ARG A 467 -5.44 9.61 -7.39
N LYS A 468 -5.95 10.86 -7.43
CA LYS A 468 -6.65 11.40 -8.60
C LYS A 468 -5.67 11.77 -9.70
N GLU A 469 -4.57 12.41 -9.35
CA GLU A 469 -3.51 12.73 -10.31
C GLU A 469 -2.77 11.46 -10.74
N ALA A 470 -2.51 10.53 -9.81
CA ALA A 470 -1.98 9.21 -10.14
C ALA A 470 -2.84 8.49 -11.20
N ALA A 471 -4.17 8.44 -11.02
CA ALA A 471 -5.08 7.80 -11.96
C ALA A 471 -5.03 8.46 -13.35
N LYS A 472 -4.99 9.80 -13.43
CA LYS A 472 -4.88 10.52 -14.71
C LYS A 472 -3.55 10.21 -15.41
N LEU A 473 -2.43 10.38 -14.70
CA LEU A 473 -1.09 10.16 -15.27
C LEU A 473 -0.90 8.72 -15.74
N ILE A 474 -1.40 7.74 -15.00
CA ILE A 474 -1.32 6.33 -15.39
C ILE A 474 -2.21 6.02 -16.60
N LEU A 475 -3.41 6.63 -16.69
CA LEU A 475 -4.27 6.52 -17.89
C LEU A 475 -3.67 7.21 -19.12
N ASP A 476 -2.91 8.29 -18.90
CA ASP A 476 -2.21 9.02 -19.95
C ASP A 476 -0.87 8.37 -20.35
N LEU A 477 -0.44 7.30 -19.67
CA LEU A 477 0.82 6.57 -19.97
C LEU A 477 1.05 6.30 -21.47
N PRO A 478 0.03 5.89 -22.27
CA PRO A 478 0.21 5.67 -23.71
C PRO A 478 0.79 6.88 -24.46
N ASN A 479 0.55 8.10 -23.97
CA ASN A 479 1.03 9.31 -24.62
C ASN A 479 2.56 9.42 -24.59
N TRP A 480 3.25 8.89 -23.57
CA TRP A 480 4.72 8.98 -23.46
C TRP A 480 5.46 7.73 -23.96
N LEU A 481 4.74 6.75 -24.51
CA LEU A 481 5.33 5.56 -25.10
C LEU A 481 5.29 5.61 -26.64
N ARG A 482 5.83 4.57 -27.28
CA ARG A 482 5.79 4.44 -28.74
C ARG A 482 4.35 4.21 -29.22
N ARG A 483 3.99 4.80 -30.36
CA ARG A 483 2.69 4.58 -31.01
C ARG A 483 2.46 3.10 -31.29
N GLY A 484 1.27 2.61 -30.99
CA GLY A 484 0.90 1.20 -31.14
C GLY A 484 1.29 0.28 -29.98
N THR A 485 1.98 0.78 -28.93
CA THR A 485 2.28 0.00 -27.71
C THR A 485 1.01 -0.58 -27.09
N PHE A 486 -0.04 0.23 -27.02
CA PHE A 486 -1.36 -0.17 -26.56
C PHE A 486 -2.37 -0.12 -27.70
N GLY A 487 -3.31 -1.05 -27.68
CA GLY A 487 -4.34 -1.17 -28.71
C GLY A 487 -5.77 -0.94 -28.23
N GLY A 488 -6.72 -1.48 -28.99
CA GLY A 488 -8.13 -1.47 -28.64
C GLY A 488 -8.76 -0.08 -28.73
N LYS A 489 -9.16 0.50 -27.60
CA LYS A 489 -9.87 1.79 -27.52
C LYS A 489 -8.93 3.00 -27.40
N ILE A 490 -7.62 2.77 -27.31
CA ILE A 490 -6.62 3.82 -27.32
C ILE A 490 -6.39 4.26 -28.77
N SER A 491 -6.29 5.58 -29.00
CA SER A 491 -6.04 6.12 -30.34
C SER A 491 -4.74 5.57 -30.93
N SER A 492 -4.75 5.20 -32.20
CA SER A 492 -3.53 4.81 -32.93
C SER A 492 -2.50 5.94 -33.02
N GLU A 493 -2.92 7.20 -32.82
CA GLU A 493 -2.06 8.37 -32.76
C GLU A 493 -1.50 8.65 -31.36
N ALA A 494 -1.96 7.93 -30.34
CA ALA A 494 -1.45 8.09 -28.97
C ALA A 494 0.00 7.59 -28.89
N GLY A 495 0.89 8.48 -28.42
CA GLY A 495 2.32 8.24 -28.33
C GLY A 495 3.13 9.34 -29.01
N LEU A 496 4.22 9.75 -28.35
CA LEU A 496 5.16 10.75 -28.87
C LEU A 496 6.20 10.15 -29.83
N PHE A 497 6.42 8.84 -29.80
CA PHE A 497 7.54 8.18 -30.47
C PHE A 497 7.08 7.21 -31.57
N GLY A 498 7.90 7.05 -32.61
CA GLY A 498 7.62 6.22 -33.79
C GLY A 498 6.67 6.86 -34.81
N GLU A 499 6.76 6.45 -36.07
CA GLU A 499 5.88 6.91 -37.15
C GLU A 499 4.59 6.09 -37.25
N THR A 500 3.50 6.71 -37.69
CA THR A 500 2.19 6.05 -37.91
C THR A 500 2.21 5.04 -39.08
N HIS A 501 3.23 5.08 -39.95
CA HIS A 501 3.22 4.43 -41.27
C HIS A 501 4.12 3.20 -41.43
N GLU A 502 4.89 2.77 -40.42
CA GLU A 502 5.73 1.55 -40.51
C GLU A 502 5.05 0.27 -39.99
N GLN A 503 3.73 0.26 -39.84
CA GLN A 503 3.00 -0.80 -39.12
C GLN A 503 2.40 -1.92 -40.00
N GLN A 504 3.02 -2.26 -41.14
CA GLN A 504 2.61 -3.44 -41.92
C GLN A 504 3.80 -4.39 -42.10
N ASP A 505 3.63 -5.61 -41.58
CA ASP A 505 4.33 -6.84 -42.01
C ASP A 505 5.41 -7.51 -41.12
N SER A 506 5.32 -7.43 -39.79
CA SER A 506 5.98 -8.48 -38.98
C SER A 506 5.15 -8.95 -37.79
N ARG A 507 4.82 -10.26 -37.77
CA ARG A 507 4.14 -10.95 -36.65
C ARG A 507 4.85 -10.73 -35.31
N GLN A 508 6.17 -10.52 -35.32
CA GLN A 508 6.97 -10.21 -34.13
C GLN A 508 6.59 -8.89 -33.45
N ILE A 509 6.21 -7.85 -34.21
CA ILE A 509 5.79 -6.56 -33.62
C ILE A 509 4.41 -6.70 -32.96
N GLN A 510 3.54 -7.59 -33.44
CA GLN A 510 2.24 -7.84 -32.82
C GLN A 510 2.33 -8.56 -31.46
N GLU A 511 3.39 -9.34 -31.22
CA GLU A 511 3.63 -10.02 -29.95
C GLU A 511 4.26 -9.09 -28.90
N GLU A 512 4.92 -8.00 -29.32
CA GLU A 512 5.61 -7.02 -28.46
C GLU A 512 4.85 -5.70 -28.24
N CYS A 513 3.68 -5.53 -28.88
CA CYS A 513 2.84 -4.31 -28.86
C CYS A 513 1.34 -4.68 -28.81
N ASN A 514 0.44 -3.69 -28.93
CA ASN A 514 -1.03 -3.86 -28.93
C ASN A 514 -1.62 -4.40 -27.60
N PHE A 515 -0.99 -4.08 -26.46
CA PHE A 515 -1.48 -4.48 -25.15
C PHE A 515 -2.77 -3.73 -24.75
N SER A 516 -3.56 -4.36 -23.88
CA SER A 516 -4.72 -3.74 -23.22
C SER A 516 -4.23 -2.97 -22.00
N LEU A 517 -4.34 -1.63 -22.04
CA LEU A 517 -4.02 -0.79 -20.89
C LEU A 517 -4.90 -1.16 -19.69
N ASP A 518 -6.21 -1.32 -19.89
CA ASP A 518 -7.15 -1.64 -18.80
C ASP A 518 -6.78 -2.96 -18.09
N ASP A 519 -6.45 -4.01 -18.85
CA ASP A 519 -6.01 -5.29 -18.26
C ASP A 519 -4.69 -5.11 -17.50
N LEU A 520 -3.71 -4.40 -18.09
CA LEU A 520 -2.42 -4.15 -17.48
C LEU A 520 -2.54 -3.34 -16.17
N LEU A 521 -3.42 -2.34 -16.13
CA LEU A 521 -3.65 -1.52 -14.94
C LEU A 521 -4.33 -2.31 -13.82
N VAL A 522 -5.42 -3.02 -14.15
CA VAL A 522 -6.13 -3.88 -13.18
C VAL A 522 -5.18 -4.93 -12.62
N GLU A 523 -4.42 -5.59 -13.49
CA GLU A 523 -3.47 -6.63 -13.08
C GLU A 523 -2.36 -6.04 -12.21
N THR A 524 -1.69 -4.97 -12.63
CA THR A 524 -0.56 -4.41 -11.89
C THR A 524 -0.99 -3.91 -10.50
N ILE A 525 -2.11 -3.19 -10.41
CA ILE A 525 -2.59 -2.63 -9.14
C ILE A 525 -3.00 -3.74 -8.16
N LEU A 526 -3.79 -4.71 -8.62
CA LEU A 526 -4.26 -5.79 -7.75
C LEU A 526 -3.17 -6.81 -7.44
N SER A 527 -2.31 -7.13 -8.41
CA SER A 527 -1.16 -8.01 -8.21
C SER A 527 -0.24 -7.46 -7.12
N THR A 528 0.04 -6.15 -7.15
CA THR A 528 0.84 -5.47 -6.12
C THR A 528 0.15 -5.50 -4.74
N ALA A 529 -1.17 -5.32 -4.69
CA ALA A 529 -1.93 -5.40 -3.44
C ALA A 529 -1.94 -6.82 -2.82
N LEU A 530 -1.75 -7.85 -3.64
CA LEU A 530 -1.77 -9.27 -3.25
C LEU A 530 -0.38 -9.83 -2.94
N VAL A 531 0.70 -9.05 -3.07
CA VAL A 531 2.06 -9.43 -2.69
C VAL A 531 2.14 -9.81 -1.21
N LEU A 532 2.84 -10.91 -0.91
CA LEU A 532 3.07 -11.43 0.44
C LEU A 532 4.56 -11.28 0.79
N PRO A 533 4.92 -11.00 2.06
CA PRO A 533 4.07 -11.04 3.25
C PRO A 533 3.19 -9.80 3.44
N THR A 534 3.64 -8.64 2.97
CA THR A 534 2.95 -7.35 3.05
C THR A 534 2.97 -6.70 1.68
N ALA A 535 1.89 -6.00 1.33
CA ALA A 535 1.91 -5.17 0.14
C ALA A 535 2.87 -3.98 0.35
N PRO A 536 3.56 -3.48 -0.70
CA PRO A 536 4.53 -2.39 -0.57
C PRO A 536 3.93 -1.12 0.06
N ARG A 537 2.64 -0.88 -0.20
CA ARG A 537 1.85 0.22 0.36
C ARG A 537 0.62 -0.30 1.08
N ASN A 538 -0.02 0.60 1.83
CA ASN A 538 -1.30 0.31 2.45
C ASN A 538 -2.31 -0.21 1.40
N PRO A 539 -2.88 -1.43 1.55
CA PRO A 539 -3.82 -2.01 0.60
C PRO A 539 -5.00 -1.10 0.19
N LEU A 540 -5.42 -0.19 1.10
CA LEU A 540 -6.48 0.77 0.83
C LEU A 540 -6.12 1.76 -0.29
N TYR A 541 -4.83 2.07 -0.45
CA TYR A 541 -4.36 2.96 -1.52
C TYR A 541 -4.67 2.37 -2.91
N TYR A 542 -4.30 1.10 -3.15
CA TYR A 542 -4.58 0.41 -4.42
C TYR A 542 -6.09 0.34 -4.71
N THR A 543 -6.89 0.09 -3.69
CA THR A 543 -8.37 0.10 -3.79
C THR A 543 -8.89 1.47 -4.21
N CYS A 544 -8.38 2.53 -3.60
CA CYS A 544 -8.76 3.91 -3.91
C CYS A 544 -8.30 4.35 -5.31
N LEU A 545 -7.07 3.98 -5.71
CA LEU A 545 -6.53 4.26 -7.04
C LEU A 545 -7.39 3.59 -8.12
N LEU A 546 -7.67 2.30 -7.96
CA LEU A 546 -8.50 1.56 -8.91
C LEU A 546 -9.93 2.12 -8.99
N ARG A 547 -10.49 2.57 -7.87
CA ARG A 547 -11.78 3.29 -7.85
C ARG A 547 -11.75 4.56 -8.70
N GLU A 548 -10.68 5.36 -8.63
CA GLU A 548 -10.57 6.56 -9.47
C GLU A 548 -10.47 6.20 -10.96
N ILE A 549 -9.68 5.17 -11.31
CA ILE A 549 -9.57 4.68 -12.70
C ILE A 549 -10.94 4.22 -13.22
N VAL A 550 -11.68 3.41 -12.44
CA VAL A 550 -13.03 2.95 -12.82
C VAL A 550 -14.03 4.09 -12.98
N THR A 551 -13.88 5.15 -12.20
CA THR A 551 -14.72 6.35 -12.35
C THR A 551 -14.41 7.11 -13.65
N LEU A 552 -13.14 7.13 -14.07
CA LEU A 552 -12.70 7.81 -15.29
C LEU A 552 -13.01 7.02 -16.57
N THR A 553 -12.93 5.68 -16.53
CA THR A 553 -13.09 4.81 -17.71
C THR A 553 -14.08 3.63 -17.51
N PRO A 554 -15.32 3.87 -17.02
CA PRO A 554 -16.22 2.79 -16.61
C PRO A 554 -16.58 1.80 -17.73
N GLY A 555 -16.68 2.28 -18.98
CA GLY A 555 -17.06 1.47 -20.13
C GLY A 555 -15.94 0.60 -20.72
N THR A 556 -14.69 0.75 -20.26
CA THR A 556 -13.54 -0.02 -20.80
C THR A 556 -12.97 -0.98 -19.76
N ILE A 557 -12.92 -0.59 -18.49
CA ILE A 557 -12.30 -1.38 -17.43
C ILE A 557 -13.20 -2.46 -16.80
N ALA A 558 -14.54 -2.32 -16.91
CA ALA A 558 -15.48 -3.27 -16.29
C ALA A 558 -15.29 -4.74 -16.76
N PRO A 559 -15.05 -5.03 -18.06
CA PRO A 559 -14.70 -6.38 -18.52
C PRO A 559 -13.44 -6.94 -17.85
N SER A 560 -12.39 -6.13 -17.68
CA SER A 560 -11.12 -6.53 -17.04
C SER A 560 -11.32 -6.90 -15.57
N LEU A 561 -12.10 -6.09 -14.84
CA LEU A 561 -12.49 -6.41 -13.45
C LEU A 561 -13.32 -7.69 -13.37
N GLY A 562 -14.32 -7.84 -14.24
CA GLY A 562 -15.16 -9.03 -14.28
C GLY A 562 -14.37 -10.31 -14.57
N LYS A 563 -13.36 -10.25 -15.46
CA LYS A 563 -12.45 -11.38 -15.70
C LYS A 563 -11.63 -11.70 -14.45
N THR A 564 -11.03 -10.68 -13.84
CA THR A 564 -10.25 -10.83 -12.60
C THR A 564 -11.06 -11.51 -11.49
N ILE A 565 -12.28 -11.03 -11.23
CA ILE A 565 -13.15 -11.58 -10.19
C ILE A 565 -13.49 -13.04 -10.46
N ARG A 566 -13.82 -13.40 -11.70
CA ARG A 566 -14.11 -14.79 -12.08
C ARG A 566 -12.88 -15.67 -11.95
N THR A 567 -11.69 -15.20 -12.34
CA THR A 567 -10.45 -15.97 -12.21
C THR A 567 -10.14 -16.31 -10.75
N PHE A 568 -10.15 -15.31 -9.87
CA PHE A 568 -9.89 -15.54 -8.44
C PHE A 568 -11.01 -16.34 -7.77
N TYR A 569 -12.28 -16.08 -8.07
CA TYR A 569 -13.39 -16.87 -7.51
C TYR A 569 -13.32 -18.34 -7.94
N ASN A 570 -12.92 -18.64 -9.19
CA ASN A 570 -12.76 -20.01 -9.66
C ASN A 570 -11.54 -20.70 -9.03
N SER A 571 -10.47 -19.96 -8.73
CA SER A 571 -9.30 -20.53 -8.04
C SER A 571 -9.61 -21.13 -6.67
N LEU A 572 -10.64 -20.61 -5.98
CA LEU A 572 -11.12 -21.10 -4.68
C LEU A 572 -11.66 -22.53 -4.69
N SER A 573 -11.87 -23.14 -5.86
CA SER A 573 -12.36 -24.52 -5.99
C SER A 573 -11.27 -25.58 -5.75
N THR A 574 -9.99 -25.21 -5.85
CA THR A 574 -8.88 -26.17 -5.71
C THR A 574 -8.20 -26.00 -4.35
N PRO A 575 -8.16 -27.02 -3.48
CA PRO A 575 -7.45 -26.93 -2.21
C PRO A 575 -5.97 -26.63 -2.41
N HIS A 576 -5.39 -25.81 -1.54
CA HIS A 576 -3.96 -25.41 -1.54
C HIS A 576 -3.52 -24.57 -2.75
N SER A 577 -4.44 -24.19 -3.66
CA SER A 577 -4.08 -23.46 -4.88
C SER A 577 -3.91 -21.95 -4.66
N ILE A 578 -4.58 -21.39 -3.66
CA ILE A 578 -4.55 -19.97 -3.32
C ILE A 578 -4.28 -19.80 -1.83
N ASP A 579 -3.44 -18.85 -1.48
CA ASP A 579 -3.11 -18.56 -0.10
C ASP A 579 -4.28 -17.87 0.61
N ILE A 580 -4.51 -18.19 1.87
CA ILE A 580 -5.67 -17.69 2.63
C ILE A 580 -5.61 -16.18 2.82
N GLU A 581 -4.41 -15.60 3.00
CA GLU A 581 -4.27 -14.15 3.09
C GLU A 581 -4.56 -13.48 1.75
N THR A 582 -4.23 -14.13 0.63
CA THR A 582 -4.65 -13.67 -0.71
C THR A 582 -6.17 -13.66 -0.85
N VAL A 583 -6.86 -14.73 -0.39
CA VAL A 583 -8.33 -14.76 -0.35
C VAL A 583 -8.90 -13.64 0.53
N ASN A 584 -8.31 -13.41 1.71
CA ASN A 584 -8.73 -12.37 2.65
C ASN A 584 -8.61 -10.97 2.03
N ARG A 585 -7.45 -10.62 1.48
CA ARG A 585 -7.22 -9.32 0.82
C ARG A 585 -8.11 -9.13 -0.39
N PHE A 586 -8.32 -10.19 -1.16
CA PHE A 586 -9.20 -10.15 -2.32
C PHE A 586 -10.67 -9.93 -1.90
N ALA A 587 -11.12 -10.55 -0.81
CA ALA A 587 -12.46 -10.35 -0.26
C ALA A 587 -12.67 -8.92 0.23
N ASP A 588 -11.70 -8.39 1.00
CA ASP A 588 -11.75 -7.01 1.51
C ASP A 588 -11.77 -6.00 0.35
N TRP A 589 -10.88 -6.16 -0.64
CA TRP A 589 -10.89 -5.32 -1.84
C TRP A 589 -12.23 -5.38 -2.58
N PHE A 590 -12.74 -6.60 -2.81
CA PHE A 590 -13.96 -6.78 -3.61
C PHE A 590 -15.18 -6.18 -2.90
N ALA A 591 -15.32 -6.36 -1.59
CA ALA A 591 -16.42 -5.74 -0.83
C ALA A 591 -16.34 -4.20 -0.84
N ILE A 592 -15.15 -3.61 -0.70
CA ILE A 592 -14.96 -2.16 -0.79
C ILE A 592 -15.24 -1.67 -2.22
N HIS A 593 -14.84 -2.43 -3.24
CA HIS A 593 -15.15 -2.11 -4.63
C HIS A 593 -16.67 -2.07 -4.83
N LEU A 594 -17.39 -3.11 -4.44
CA LEU A 594 -18.86 -3.18 -4.53
C LEU A 594 -19.54 -2.03 -3.79
N SER A 595 -19.06 -1.66 -2.59
CA SER A 595 -19.64 -0.54 -1.83
C SER A 595 -19.52 0.82 -2.54
N ASN A 596 -18.53 0.98 -3.43
CA ASN A 596 -18.35 2.18 -4.23
C ASN A 596 -19.22 2.18 -5.51
N PHE A 597 -19.76 1.03 -5.91
CA PHE A 597 -20.56 0.85 -7.13
C PHE A 597 -21.94 0.22 -6.84
N ASN A 598 -22.61 0.73 -5.80
CA ASN A 598 -23.98 0.39 -5.41
C ASN A 598 -24.22 -1.10 -5.09
N PHE A 599 -23.19 -1.84 -4.66
CA PHE A 599 -23.29 -3.25 -4.27
C PHE A 599 -23.80 -4.17 -5.38
N GLY A 600 -23.58 -3.78 -6.65
CA GLY A 600 -24.04 -4.52 -7.82
C GLY A 600 -23.03 -5.57 -8.27
N TRP A 601 -23.40 -6.85 -8.25
CA TRP A 601 -22.64 -7.95 -8.82
C TRP A 601 -23.54 -8.97 -9.52
N ALA A 602 -22.99 -9.71 -10.48
CA ALA A 602 -23.68 -10.79 -11.18
C ALA A 602 -23.81 -12.07 -10.32
N TRP A 603 -24.41 -11.96 -9.14
CA TRP A 603 -24.56 -13.04 -8.14
C TRP A 603 -25.18 -14.33 -8.68
N LYS A 604 -26.00 -14.24 -9.74
CA LYS A 604 -26.59 -15.41 -10.40
C LYS A 604 -25.56 -16.40 -10.93
N GLU A 605 -24.36 -15.92 -11.29
CA GLU A 605 -23.25 -16.77 -11.75
C GLU A 605 -22.77 -17.74 -10.66
N TRP A 606 -23.02 -17.45 -9.38
CA TRP A 606 -22.51 -18.22 -8.24
C TRP A 606 -23.56 -19.13 -7.59
N ILE A 607 -24.82 -19.09 -8.06
CA ILE A 607 -25.91 -19.93 -7.55
C ILE A 607 -25.56 -21.44 -7.57
N PRO A 608 -24.91 -22.00 -8.62
CA PRO A 608 -24.55 -23.43 -8.63
C PRO A 608 -23.68 -23.85 -7.44
N ASP A 609 -22.83 -22.95 -6.96
CA ASP A 609 -21.89 -23.20 -5.86
C ASP A 609 -22.56 -23.15 -4.47
N THR A 610 -23.84 -22.77 -4.37
CA THR A 610 -24.58 -22.76 -3.10
C THR A 610 -24.82 -24.14 -2.50
N SER A 611 -24.68 -25.18 -3.32
CA SER A 611 -24.79 -26.59 -2.94
C SER A 611 -23.51 -27.17 -2.33
N LEU A 612 -22.40 -26.42 -2.35
CA LEU A 612 -21.11 -26.85 -1.82
C LEU A 612 -21.12 -26.93 -0.28
N PRO A 613 -20.20 -27.70 0.34
CA PRO A 613 -20.07 -27.78 1.79
C PRO A 613 -19.87 -26.41 2.47
N SER A 614 -20.36 -26.26 3.70
CA SER A 614 -20.32 -25.00 4.46
C SER A 614 -18.92 -24.40 4.64
N HIS A 615 -17.89 -25.24 4.75
CA HIS A 615 -16.49 -24.85 4.91
C HIS A 615 -15.73 -24.68 3.58
N HIS A 616 -16.40 -24.90 2.44
CA HIS A 616 -15.79 -24.73 1.12
C HIS A 616 -15.41 -23.24 0.91
N PRO A 617 -14.22 -22.92 0.37
CA PRO A 617 -13.75 -21.53 0.30
C PRO A 617 -14.66 -20.59 -0.48
N LYS A 618 -15.25 -21.04 -1.60
CA LYS A 618 -16.29 -20.28 -2.32
C LYS A 618 -17.50 -19.90 -1.45
N VAL A 619 -18.00 -20.82 -0.64
CA VAL A 619 -19.16 -20.59 0.27
C VAL A 619 -18.77 -19.59 1.36
N VAL A 620 -17.60 -19.79 1.96
CA VAL A 620 -17.06 -18.89 2.98
C VAL A 620 -16.78 -17.50 2.40
N PHE A 621 -16.28 -17.41 1.16
CA PHE A 621 -16.05 -16.16 0.45
C PHE A 621 -17.36 -15.40 0.21
N MET A 622 -18.42 -16.06 -0.30
CA MET A 622 -19.74 -15.44 -0.45
C MET A 622 -20.28 -14.88 0.88
N LYS A 623 -20.22 -15.69 1.95
CA LYS A 623 -20.60 -15.25 3.31
C LYS A 623 -19.79 -14.04 3.76
N ARG A 624 -18.47 -14.05 3.52
CA ARG A 624 -17.58 -12.95 3.87
C ARG A 624 -17.90 -11.66 3.13
N ILE A 625 -18.14 -11.72 1.82
CA ILE A 625 -18.52 -10.54 1.04
C ILE A 625 -19.82 -9.94 1.58
N VAL A 626 -20.85 -10.75 1.77
CA VAL A 626 -22.14 -10.30 2.30
C VAL A 626 -21.99 -9.71 3.71
N GLU A 627 -21.20 -10.34 4.57
CA GLU A 627 -20.89 -9.82 5.90
C GLU A 627 -20.23 -8.42 5.83
N LEU A 628 -19.22 -8.26 4.97
CA LEU A 628 -18.51 -6.99 4.79
C LEU A 628 -19.40 -5.92 4.18
N GLU A 629 -20.24 -6.27 3.21
CA GLU A 629 -21.20 -5.34 2.60
C GLU A 629 -22.23 -4.85 3.63
N ILE A 630 -22.72 -5.73 4.53
CA ILE A 630 -23.61 -5.33 5.62
C ILE A 630 -22.90 -4.35 6.56
N ARG A 631 -21.62 -4.58 6.89
CA ARG A 631 -20.84 -3.65 7.73
C ARG A 631 -20.62 -2.29 7.05
N LEU A 632 -20.49 -2.27 5.72
CA LEU A 632 -20.34 -1.05 4.92
C LEU A 632 -21.68 -0.36 4.60
N ALA A 633 -22.80 -1.02 4.87
CA ALA A 633 -24.16 -0.53 4.69
C ALA A 633 -25.06 -0.94 5.87
N TYR A 634 -26.16 -1.65 5.59
CA TYR A 634 -27.09 -2.19 6.57
C TYR A 634 -27.81 -3.42 5.98
N PHE A 635 -28.34 -4.28 6.86
CA PHE A 635 -28.85 -5.61 6.52
C PHE A 635 -29.88 -5.61 5.39
N ASP A 636 -30.93 -4.79 5.50
CA ASP A 636 -32.02 -4.78 4.51
C ASP A 636 -31.55 -4.35 3.11
N ARG A 637 -30.62 -3.38 3.03
CA ARG A 637 -30.09 -2.93 1.73
C ARG A 637 -29.37 -4.04 1.00
N ILE A 638 -28.52 -4.79 1.70
CA ILE A 638 -27.75 -5.89 1.08
C ILE A 638 -28.68 -7.06 0.76
N LYS A 639 -29.69 -7.32 1.58
CA LYS A 639 -30.70 -8.32 1.27
C LYS A 639 -31.36 -8.08 -0.09
N GLU A 640 -31.66 -6.83 -0.43
CA GLU A 640 -32.28 -6.44 -1.71
C GLU A 640 -31.37 -6.62 -2.93
N THR A 641 -30.03 -6.66 -2.78
CA THR A 641 -29.10 -6.83 -3.90
C THR A 641 -28.86 -8.30 -4.28
N LEU A 642 -29.29 -9.24 -3.44
CA LEU A 642 -28.97 -10.66 -3.56
C LEU A 642 -30.14 -11.49 -4.10
N PRO A 643 -29.89 -12.50 -4.97
CA PRO A 643 -30.88 -13.52 -5.32
C PRO A 643 -31.31 -14.36 -4.10
N PRO A 644 -32.54 -14.92 -4.07
CA PRO A 644 -33.06 -15.69 -2.93
C PRO A 644 -32.18 -16.87 -2.50
N GLU A 645 -31.55 -17.56 -3.44
CA GLU A 645 -30.67 -18.70 -3.19
C GLU A 645 -29.40 -18.27 -2.45
N ILE A 646 -28.84 -17.12 -2.84
CA ILE A 646 -27.66 -16.53 -2.19
C ILE A 646 -28.05 -15.97 -0.82
N GLN A 647 -29.23 -15.34 -0.68
CA GLN A 647 -29.72 -14.88 0.61
C GLN A 647 -29.81 -16.03 1.62
N SER A 648 -30.41 -17.17 1.22
CA SER A 648 -30.51 -18.38 2.04
C SER A 648 -29.16 -18.88 2.58
N LEU A 649 -28.11 -18.80 1.75
CA LEU A 649 -26.79 -19.29 2.10
C LEU A 649 -25.95 -18.29 2.91
N ALA A 650 -25.94 -17.03 2.47
CA ALA A 650 -24.92 -16.04 2.85
C ALA A 650 -25.43 -14.95 3.79
N MET A 651 -26.73 -14.65 3.80
CA MET A 651 -27.28 -13.67 4.74
C MET A 651 -27.37 -14.27 6.14
N PRO A 652 -27.07 -13.51 7.20
CA PRO A 652 -27.45 -13.87 8.55
C PRO A 652 -28.98 -14.09 8.64
N LYS A 653 -29.43 -15.05 9.46
CA LYS A 653 -30.86 -15.34 9.65
C LYS A 653 -31.64 -14.14 10.17
N GLU A 654 -30.98 -13.33 10.99
CA GLU A 654 -31.52 -12.14 11.64
C GLU A 654 -30.53 -10.99 11.50
N GLU A 655 -31.03 -9.75 11.60
CA GLU A 655 -30.20 -8.55 11.56
C GLU A 655 -29.11 -8.59 12.65
N PRO A 656 -27.86 -8.23 12.33
CA PRO A 656 -26.79 -8.12 13.32
C PRO A 656 -27.16 -7.19 14.48
N GLY A 657 -27.27 -7.74 15.67
CA GLY A 657 -27.69 -7.01 16.87
C GLY A 657 -27.43 -7.77 18.16
N PRO A 658 -27.75 -7.17 19.32
CA PRO A 658 -27.50 -7.78 20.63
C PRO A 658 -28.38 -9.02 20.83
N VAL A 659 -27.83 -10.05 21.45
CA VAL A 659 -28.53 -11.28 21.86
C VAL A 659 -28.48 -11.33 23.38
N TRP A 660 -29.55 -10.90 24.04
CA TRP A 660 -29.55 -10.80 25.50
C TRP A 660 -30.00 -12.12 26.13
N THR A 661 -29.13 -12.77 26.92
CA THR A 661 -29.41 -14.09 27.54
C THR A 661 -30.71 -14.10 28.35
N TYR A 662 -31.00 -12.98 29.02
CA TYR A 662 -32.12 -12.83 29.94
C TYR A 662 -33.33 -12.15 29.29
N GLU A 663 -33.47 -12.25 27.96
CA GLU A 663 -34.57 -11.62 27.23
C GLU A 663 -35.93 -12.29 27.52
N SER A 664 -35.99 -13.62 27.56
CA SER A 664 -37.24 -14.36 27.81
C SER A 664 -37.81 -14.09 29.20
N GLU A 665 -39.12 -13.84 29.26
CA GLU A 665 -39.85 -13.68 30.53
C GLU A 665 -39.84 -14.95 31.39
N SER A 666 -39.66 -16.13 30.77
CA SER A 666 -39.55 -17.41 31.47
C SER A 666 -38.15 -17.69 32.03
N HIS A 667 -37.17 -16.79 31.83
CA HIS A 667 -35.80 -17.01 32.29
C HIS A 667 -35.69 -16.85 33.81
N VAL A 668 -35.11 -17.85 34.48
CA VAL A 668 -34.99 -17.94 35.96
C VAL A 668 -34.39 -16.69 36.62
N TYR A 669 -33.44 -16.02 35.96
CA TYR A 669 -32.78 -14.81 36.46
C TYR A 669 -33.27 -13.47 35.87
N LYS A 670 -34.40 -13.44 35.16
CA LYS A 670 -34.93 -12.23 34.49
C LYS A 670 -35.07 -11.03 35.43
N THR A 671 -35.77 -11.21 36.55
CA THR A 671 -36.04 -10.14 37.53
C THR A 671 -34.75 -9.54 38.08
N GLN A 672 -33.74 -10.37 38.34
CA GLN A 672 -32.45 -9.90 38.83
C GLN A 672 -31.68 -9.12 37.74
N ALA A 673 -31.75 -9.56 36.48
CA ALA A 673 -31.14 -8.87 35.35
C ALA A 673 -31.76 -7.46 35.16
N GLU A 674 -33.08 -7.35 35.26
CA GLU A 674 -33.80 -6.07 35.15
C GLU A 674 -33.48 -5.11 36.30
N ARG A 675 -33.40 -5.63 37.53
CA ARG A 675 -32.94 -4.85 38.69
C ARG A 675 -31.57 -4.26 38.43
N LEU A 676 -30.62 -5.08 37.95
CA LEU A 676 -29.27 -4.62 37.66
C LEU A 676 -29.25 -3.58 36.51
N ILE A 677 -30.01 -3.79 35.44
CA ILE A 677 -30.16 -2.79 34.36
C ILE A 677 -30.66 -1.45 34.92
N ASN A 678 -31.66 -1.47 35.81
CA ASN A 678 -32.21 -0.26 36.40
C ASN A 678 -31.18 0.45 37.30
N SER A 679 -30.41 -0.30 38.11
CA SER A 679 -29.30 0.24 38.89
C SER A 679 -28.23 0.89 37.99
N ILE A 680 -27.87 0.24 36.88
CA ILE A 680 -26.89 0.76 35.91
C ILE A 680 -27.41 2.05 35.24
N LYS A 681 -28.67 2.07 34.80
CA LYS A 681 -29.34 3.25 34.21
C LYS A 681 -29.45 4.41 35.21
N ALA A 682 -29.72 4.10 36.47
CA ALA A 682 -29.73 5.05 37.58
C ALA A 682 -28.33 5.52 37.99
N LYS A 683 -27.27 5.03 37.32
CA LYS A 683 -25.87 5.39 37.58
C LYS A 683 -25.46 5.06 39.03
N ALA A 684 -25.93 3.93 39.56
CA ALA A 684 -25.51 3.42 40.86
C ALA A 684 -23.98 3.31 40.95
N SER A 685 -23.42 3.45 42.15
CA SER A 685 -21.98 3.30 42.35
C SER A 685 -21.55 1.83 42.15
N ALA A 686 -20.27 1.62 41.83
CA ALA A 686 -19.70 0.28 41.69
C ALA A 686 -19.88 -0.56 42.98
N GLU A 687 -19.80 0.07 44.15
CA GLU A 687 -19.99 -0.59 45.45
C GLU A 687 -21.41 -1.13 45.63
N VAL A 688 -22.42 -0.37 45.22
CA VAL A 688 -23.83 -0.81 45.28
C VAL A 688 -24.04 -2.02 44.38
N ILE A 689 -23.48 -1.98 43.16
CA ILE A 689 -23.59 -3.11 42.22
C ILE A 689 -22.85 -4.34 42.75
N LEU A 690 -21.68 -4.16 43.39
CA LEU A 690 -20.95 -5.26 44.04
C LEU A 690 -21.72 -5.88 45.20
N ALA A 691 -22.41 -5.07 45.99
CA ALA A 691 -23.25 -5.59 47.08
C ALA A 691 -24.43 -6.41 46.53
N ASP A 692 -25.12 -5.90 45.50
CA ASP A 692 -26.19 -6.63 44.80
C ASP A 692 -25.66 -7.94 44.16
N PHE A 693 -24.43 -7.91 43.63
CA PHE A 693 -23.75 -9.06 43.06
C PHE A 693 -23.49 -10.16 44.10
N GLU A 694 -22.89 -9.83 45.25
CA GLU A 694 -22.60 -10.84 46.29
C GLU A 694 -23.89 -11.39 46.91
N MET A 695 -24.92 -10.55 47.05
CA MET A 695 -26.24 -10.99 47.50
C MET A 695 -26.84 -12.01 46.53
N PHE A 696 -26.85 -11.70 45.23
CA PHE A 696 -27.36 -12.62 44.22
C PHE A 696 -26.56 -13.92 44.15
N LYS A 697 -25.22 -13.83 44.16
CA LYS A 697 -24.34 -14.98 44.20
C LYS A 697 -24.63 -15.92 45.36
N SER A 698 -24.92 -15.38 46.55
CA SER A 698 -25.30 -16.19 47.71
C SER A 698 -26.68 -16.85 47.57
N SER A 699 -27.62 -16.20 46.88
CA SER A 699 -28.98 -16.70 46.72
C SER A 699 -29.13 -17.87 45.74
N ILE A 700 -28.19 -18.03 44.81
CA ILE A 700 -28.22 -19.11 43.80
C ILE A 700 -27.43 -20.36 44.25
N LEU A 701 -26.90 -20.35 45.47
CA LEU A 701 -26.21 -21.49 46.06
C LEU A 701 -27.17 -22.29 46.95
N PRO A 702 -27.13 -23.64 46.89
CA PRO A 702 -27.97 -24.48 47.73
C PRO A 702 -27.61 -24.26 49.21
N SER A 703 -28.58 -23.78 49.99
CA SER A 703 -28.46 -23.66 51.43
C SER A 703 -28.62 -25.03 52.09
N SER A 704 -27.74 -25.38 53.04
CA SER A 704 -27.72 -26.70 53.72
C SER A 704 -28.97 -27.03 54.55
N SER A 705 -29.93 -26.12 54.64
CA SER A 705 -30.98 -26.12 55.67
C SER A 705 -32.39 -26.39 55.15
N THR A 706 -32.61 -26.42 53.83
CA THR A 706 -33.95 -26.52 53.21
C THR A 706 -33.87 -27.21 51.86
N ILE A 707 -34.76 -28.18 51.62
CA ILE A 707 -34.98 -28.79 50.30
C ILE A 707 -35.80 -27.78 49.48
N PRO A 708 -35.23 -27.16 48.42
CA PRO A 708 -35.95 -26.17 47.61
C PRO A 708 -37.13 -26.80 46.86
N GLY A 709 -38.16 -26.01 46.53
CA GLY A 709 -39.22 -26.46 45.61
C GLY A 709 -38.69 -26.65 44.17
N GLU A 710 -39.43 -27.36 43.29
CA GLU A 710 -38.98 -27.68 41.92
C GLU A 710 -38.56 -26.44 41.10
N GLU A 711 -39.27 -25.31 41.24
CA GLU A 711 -38.93 -24.03 40.56
C GLU A 711 -37.70 -23.34 41.17
N GLU A 712 -37.53 -23.41 42.49
CA GLU A 712 -36.34 -22.87 43.17
C GLU A 712 -35.09 -23.70 42.82
N GLN A 713 -35.26 -25.01 42.63
CA GLN A 713 -34.20 -25.93 42.28
C GLN A 713 -33.68 -25.71 40.85
N ALA A 714 -34.53 -25.20 39.95
CA ALA A 714 -34.15 -24.82 38.58
C ALA A 714 -33.27 -23.56 38.50
N GLY A 715 -33.34 -22.68 39.51
CA GLY A 715 -32.53 -21.46 39.61
C GLY A 715 -31.25 -21.61 40.43
N MET A 716 -30.98 -22.79 40.99
CA MET A 716 -29.79 -23.06 41.82
C MET A 716 -28.65 -23.62 40.96
N VAL A 717 -27.42 -23.26 41.29
CA VAL A 717 -26.20 -23.80 40.67
C VAL A 717 -25.53 -24.85 41.56
N GLY A 718 -24.74 -25.74 40.95
CA GLY A 718 -24.16 -26.90 41.64
C GLY A 718 -22.98 -26.57 42.57
N ASN A 719 -22.28 -25.46 42.33
CA ASN A 719 -21.10 -25.08 43.11
C ASN A 719 -20.82 -23.57 43.09
N ALA A 720 -19.89 -23.14 43.94
CA ALA A 720 -19.47 -21.73 44.06
C ALA A 720 -18.86 -21.16 42.75
N ILE A 721 -18.21 -21.99 41.93
CA ILE A 721 -17.58 -21.54 40.67
C ILE A 721 -18.66 -21.25 39.62
N GLU A 722 -19.66 -22.11 39.50
CA GLU A 722 -20.83 -21.88 38.65
C GLU A 722 -21.57 -20.62 39.07
N ALA A 723 -21.74 -20.38 40.38
CA ALA A 723 -22.36 -19.16 40.88
C ALA A 723 -21.59 -17.92 40.41
N GLU A 724 -20.26 -17.94 40.56
CA GLU A 724 -19.34 -16.89 40.11
C GLU A 724 -19.43 -16.66 38.58
N ILE A 725 -19.61 -17.71 37.78
CA ILE A 725 -19.77 -17.60 36.32
C ILE A 725 -21.10 -16.90 35.99
N VAL A 726 -22.21 -17.36 36.57
CA VAL A 726 -23.56 -16.79 36.34
C VAL A 726 -23.59 -15.30 36.64
N VAL A 727 -23.09 -14.88 37.81
CA VAL A 727 -23.15 -13.47 38.22
C VAL A 727 -22.29 -12.56 37.33
N ARG A 728 -21.18 -13.08 36.77
CA ARG A 728 -20.36 -12.34 35.81
C ARG A 728 -21.02 -12.24 34.44
N ASP A 729 -21.59 -13.33 33.96
CA ASP A 729 -22.39 -13.34 32.73
C ASP A 729 -23.53 -12.32 32.86
N LEU A 730 -24.32 -12.37 33.94
CA LEU A 730 -25.37 -11.40 34.25
C LEU A 730 -24.84 -9.96 34.19
N THR A 731 -23.73 -9.69 34.88
CA THR A 731 -23.16 -8.34 34.95
C THR A 731 -22.70 -7.83 33.58
N ILE A 732 -21.94 -8.63 32.82
CA ILE A 732 -21.46 -8.21 31.50
C ILE A 732 -22.61 -8.06 30.52
N GLN A 733 -23.60 -8.95 30.55
CA GLN A 733 -24.82 -8.89 29.73
C GLN A 733 -25.62 -7.62 30.02
N CYS A 734 -25.82 -7.24 31.29
CA CYS A 734 -26.52 -6.00 31.65
C CYS A 734 -25.71 -4.75 31.26
N VAL A 735 -24.39 -4.75 31.45
CA VAL A 735 -23.50 -3.66 31.02
C VAL A 735 -23.58 -3.45 29.50
N LEU A 736 -23.48 -4.53 28.73
CA LEU A 736 -23.58 -4.49 27.27
C LEU A 736 -24.97 -4.10 26.81
N GLN A 737 -26.04 -4.58 27.47
CA GLN A 737 -27.42 -4.24 27.12
C GLN A 737 -27.72 -2.75 27.30
N VAL A 738 -27.20 -2.12 28.36
CA VAL A 738 -27.34 -0.67 28.54
C VAL A 738 -26.48 0.11 27.53
N GLY A 739 -25.35 -0.45 27.11
CA GLY A 739 -24.43 0.14 26.14
C GLY A 739 -24.70 -0.15 24.66
N SER A 740 -25.67 -1.02 24.32
CA SER A 740 -25.79 -1.65 23.00
C SER A 740 -26.22 -0.71 21.86
N ARG A 741 -26.72 0.48 22.19
CA ARG A 741 -27.26 1.43 21.19
C ARG A 741 -26.20 1.95 20.22
N SER A 742 -24.99 2.23 20.70
CA SER A 742 -23.89 2.70 19.86
C SER A 742 -22.55 2.53 20.55
N PHE A 743 -21.47 2.61 19.77
CA PHE A 743 -20.12 2.47 20.31
C PHE A 743 -19.82 3.44 21.46
N SER A 744 -20.28 4.70 21.34
CA SER A 744 -20.11 5.70 22.41
C SER A 744 -20.90 5.34 23.68
N HIS A 745 -22.10 4.75 23.57
CA HIS A 745 -22.84 4.30 24.75
C HIS A 745 -22.10 3.16 25.45
N PHE A 746 -21.62 2.18 24.69
CA PHE A 746 -20.79 1.10 25.21
C PHE A 746 -19.57 1.62 25.97
N LEU A 747 -18.78 2.52 25.37
CA LEU A 747 -17.61 3.11 26.03
C LEU A 747 -17.97 3.84 27.33
N ASN A 748 -19.00 4.69 27.30
CA ASN A 748 -19.43 5.45 28.47
C ASN A 748 -19.80 4.55 29.66
N ILE A 749 -20.42 3.39 29.41
CA ILE A 749 -20.79 2.44 30.45
C ILE A 749 -19.56 1.67 30.93
N VAL A 750 -18.71 1.18 30.03
CA VAL A 750 -17.49 0.43 30.40
C VAL A 750 -16.53 1.30 31.21
N GLU A 751 -16.34 2.56 30.85
CA GLU A 751 -15.46 3.49 31.58
C GLU A 751 -16.01 3.81 32.98
N ARG A 752 -17.33 4.04 33.09
CA ARG A 752 -17.99 4.27 34.38
C ARG A 752 -17.80 3.11 35.35
N TYR A 753 -17.94 1.88 34.84
CA TYR A 753 -17.87 0.66 35.64
C TYR A 753 -16.52 -0.06 35.51
N HIS A 754 -15.46 0.66 35.10
CA HIS A 754 -14.14 0.07 34.88
C HIS A 754 -13.59 -0.63 36.12
N ALA A 755 -13.66 0.03 37.28
CA ALA A 755 -13.21 -0.54 38.56
C ALA A 755 -13.97 -1.81 38.95
N LEU A 756 -15.31 -1.80 38.77
CA LEU A 756 -16.16 -2.98 38.97
C LEU A 756 -15.72 -4.13 38.06
N LEU A 757 -15.59 -3.89 36.76
CA LEU A 757 -15.22 -4.92 35.78
C LEU A 757 -13.82 -5.49 36.07
N ARG A 758 -12.87 -4.67 36.52
CA ARG A 758 -11.54 -5.12 36.98
C ARG A 758 -11.61 -5.97 38.24
N GLN A 759 -12.49 -5.63 39.18
CA GLN A 759 -12.72 -6.44 40.38
C GLN A 759 -13.36 -7.80 40.04
N LEU A 760 -14.21 -7.85 39.02
CA LEU A 760 -14.82 -9.09 38.55
C LEU A 760 -13.85 -9.95 37.72
N SER A 761 -12.75 -9.40 37.24
CA SER A 761 -11.82 -10.08 36.32
C SER A 761 -10.52 -10.59 36.97
N ARG A 762 -10.57 -10.93 38.26
CA ARG A 762 -9.39 -11.29 39.09
C ARG A 762 -8.65 -12.57 38.71
N SER A 763 -9.30 -13.54 38.05
CA SER A 763 -8.67 -14.81 37.66
C SER A 763 -8.94 -15.16 36.20
N ALA A 764 -8.10 -16.03 35.62
CA ALA A 764 -8.22 -16.45 34.22
C ALA A 764 -9.60 -17.02 33.88
N ARG A 765 -10.14 -17.92 34.72
CA ARG A 765 -11.49 -18.50 34.50
C ARG A 765 -12.60 -17.44 34.55
N MET A 766 -12.45 -16.42 35.40
CA MET A 766 -13.41 -15.32 35.51
C MET A 766 -13.34 -14.36 34.31
N ARG A 767 -12.14 -14.12 33.78
CA ARG A 767 -11.96 -13.40 32.51
C ARG A 767 -12.55 -14.18 31.35
N ALA A 768 -12.36 -15.49 31.31
CA ALA A 768 -13.00 -16.37 30.33
C ALA A 768 -14.53 -16.32 30.42
N ALA A 769 -15.12 -16.26 31.63
CA ALA A 769 -16.57 -16.08 31.80
C ALA A 769 -17.07 -14.74 31.24
N ILE A 770 -16.35 -13.63 31.51
CA ILE A 770 -16.67 -12.30 30.96
C ILE A 770 -16.57 -12.32 29.42
N LEU A 771 -15.53 -12.94 28.86
CA LEU A 771 -15.36 -13.10 27.42
C LEU A 771 -16.50 -13.92 26.81
N ALA A 772 -16.83 -15.07 27.39
CA ALA A 772 -17.91 -15.92 26.91
C ALA A 772 -19.26 -15.20 26.94
N GLY A 773 -19.58 -14.50 28.03
CA GLY A 773 -20.79 -13.68 28.12
C GLY A 773 -20.83 -12.55 27.09
N ALA A 774 -19.70 -11.87 26.85
CA ALA A 774 -19.61 -10.81 25.84
C ALA A 774 -19.74 -11.34 24.40
N VAL A 775 -19.12 -12.47 24.09
CA VAL A 775 -19.21 -13.13 22.77
C VAL A 775 -20.63 -13.63 22.55
N ARG A 776 -21.24 -14.28 23.55
CA ARG A 776 -22.64 -14.72 23.53
C ARG A 776 -23.58 -13.55 23.21
N PHE A 777 -23.37 -12.41 23.87
CA PHE A 777 -24.18 -11.20 23.66
C PHE A 777 -24.10 -10.65 22.23
N TRP A 778 -22.95 -10.76 21.58
CA TRP A 778 -22.74 -10.27 20.21
C TRP A 778 -22.61 -11.39 19.17
N THR A 779 -23.18 -12.57 19.44
CA THR A 779 -23.11 -13.74 18.53
C THR A 779 -23.62 -13.44 17.12
N ARG A 780 -24.60 -12.54 16.96
CA ARG A 780 -25.11 -12.10 15.64
C ARG A 780 -24.26 -11.02 14.96
N SER A 781 -23.21 -10.50 15.61
CA SER A 781 -22.36 -9.45 15.04
C SER A 781 -20.89 -9.62 15.43
N HIS A 782 -20.12 -10.27 14.56
CA HIS A 782 -18.69 -10.44 14.76
C HIS A 782 -17.93 -9.09 14.82
N GLN A 783 -18.40 -8.06 14.12
CA GLN A 783 -17.84 -6.71 14.22
C GLN A 783 -17.87 -6.19 15.66
N TRP A 784 -19.00 -6.37 16.34
CA TRP A 784 -19.14 -5.97 17.74
C TRP A 784 -18.34 -6.85 18.70
N VAL A 785 -18.19 -8.15 18.42
CA VAL A 785 -17.27 -9.02 19.18
C VAL A 785 -15.85 -8.44 19.15
N LEU A 786 -15.33 -8.12 17.96
CA LEU A 786 -14.00 -7.51 17.81
C LEU A 786 -13.90 -6.19 18.60
N ILE A 787 -14.89 -5.30 18.47
CA ILE A 787 -14.91 -4.00 19.14
C ILE A 787 -14.95 -4.14 20.67
N VAL A 788 -15.77 -5.05 21.20
CA VAL A 788 -15.91 -5.24 22.65
C VAL A 788 -14.63 -5.84 23.22
N VAL A 789 -14.10 -6.91 22.62
CA VAL A 789 -12.87 -7.54 23.09
C VAL A 789 -11.68 -6.59 22.97
N ASP A 790 -11.60 -5.78 21.90
CA ASP A 790 -10.64 -4.69 21.74
C ASP A 790 -10.61 -3.78 22.97
N LYS A 791 -11.79 -3.35 23.44
CA LYS A 791 -11.92 -2.46 24.59
C LYS A 791 -11.67 -3.17 25.90
N LEU A 792 -12.14 -4.40 26.08
CA LEU A 792 -11.80 -5.18 27.28
C LEU A 792 -10.28 -5.36 27.43
N LEU A 793 -9.56 -5.58 26.33
CA LEU A 793 -8.09 -5.63 26.30
C LEU A 793 -7.46 -4.25 26.60
N GLN A 794 -7.99 -3.18 25.99
CA GLN A 794 -7.48 -1.81 26.18
C GLN A 794 -7.58 -1.36 27.64
N TYR A 795 -8.70 -1.63 28.30
CA TYR A 795 -8.94 -1.31 29.70
C TYR A 795 -8.35 -2.34 30.68
N ARG A 796 -7.60 -3.33 30.20
CA ARG A 796 -7.03 -4.43 31.01
C ARG A 796 -8.09 -5.20 31.81
N ILE A 797 -9.34 -5.24 31.35
CA ILE A 797 -10.38 -6.07 31.99
C ILE A 797 -10.07 -7.54 31.73
N VAL A 798 -9.63 -7.87 30.52
CA VAL A 798 -9.13 -9.20 30.15
C VAL A 798 -7.65 -9.13 29.79
N GLU A 799 -6.92 -10.24 29.94
CA GLU A 799 -5.53 -10.32 29.50
C GLU A 799 -5.46 -10.96 28.10
N PRO A 800 -4.50 -10.55 27.25
CA PRO A 800 -4.33 -11.10 25.91
C PRO A 800 -4.13 -12.62 25.91
N ALA A 801 -3.41 -13.18 26.88
CA ALA A 801 -3.19 -14.62 26.97
C ALA A 801 -4.51 -15.38 27.19
N ASP A 802 -5.45 -14.83 27.97
CA ASP A 802 -6.75 -15.47 28.16
C ASP A 802 -7.63 -15.35 26.93
N VAL A 803 -7.50 -14.27 26.14
CA VAL A 803 -8.22 -14.13 24.87
C VAL A 803 -7.71 -15.18 23.87
N VAL A 804 -6.40 -15.37 23.75
CA VAL A 804 -5.83 -16.42 22.89
C VAL A 804 -6.27 -17.81 23.38
N GLU A 805 -6.19 -18.08 24.69
CA GLU A 805 -6.66 -19.34 25.25
C GLU A 805 -8.16 -19.57 24.97
N PHE A 806 -8.99 -18.53 25.13
CA PHE A 806 -10.42 -18.58 24.84
C PHE A 806 -10.72 -18.91 23.36
N ILE A 807 -9.91 -18.39 22.43
CA ILE A 807 -10.09 -18.65 20.99
C ILE A 807 -9.83 -20.12 20.65
N PHE A 808 -8.79 -20.73 21.23
CA PHE A 808 -8.44 -22.13 20.95
C PHE A 808 -9.23 -23.11 21.81
N ASN A 809 -9.51 -22.75 23.06
CA ASN A 809 -10.15 -23.57 24.07
C ASN A 809 -11.28 -22.79 24.77
N PRO A 810 -12.39 -22.48 24.07
CA PRO A 810 -13.53 -21.81 24.68
C PRO A 810 -14.09 -22.66 25.83
N PRO A 811 -14.54 -22.04 26.95
CA PRO A 811 -15.10 -22.76 28.09
C PRO A 811 -16.25 -23.69 27.70
N LYS A 812 -16.20 -24.94 28.17
CA LYS A 812 -17.24 -25.97 27.96
C LYS A 812 -18.00 -26.31 29.25
N ASP A 813 -17.60 -25.71 30.35
CA ASP A 813 -18.10 -25.89 31.71
C ASP A 813 -19.07 -24.77 32.11
N GLU A 814 -19.81 -24.21 31.15
CA GLU A 814 -20.76 -23.14 31.47
C GLU A 814 -22.01 -23.68 32.17
N PRO A 815 -22.55 -22.97 33.17
CA PRO A 815 -23.80 -23.35 33.81
C PRO A 815 -24.96 -23.37 32.80
N ARG A 816 -25.77 -24.43 32.83
CA ARG A 816 -26.97 -24.58 31.98
C ARG A 816 -27.93 -23.39 32.05
N THR A 817 -27.95 -22.69 33.18
CA THR A 817 -28.82 -21.51 33.41
C THR A 817 -28.46 -20.31 32.55
N ILE A 818 -27.28 -20.27 31.92
CA ILE A 818 -26.85 -19.20 31.01
C ILE A 818 -26.55 -19.71 29.60
N GLU A 819 -26.57 -21.03 29.38
CA GLU A 819 -26.40 -21.61 28.06
C GLU A 819 -27.56 -21.17 27.14
N PRO A 820 -27.27 -20.84 25.87
CA PRO A 820 -28.32 -20.47 24.94
C PRO A 820 -29.30 -21.63 24.74
N GLN A 821 -30.60 -21.35 24.74
CA GLN A 821 -31.66 -22.36 24.59
C GLN A 821 -31.54 -23.13 23.26
N THR A 822 -31.02 -22.48 22.23
CA THR A 822 -30.69 -23.08 20.94
C THR A 822 -29.18 -23.21 20.85
N PRO A 823 -28.64 -24.41 20.55
CA PRO A 823 -27.22 -24.56 20.29
C PRO A 823 -26.79 -23.61 19.17
N VAL A 824 -25.94 -22.64 19.50
CA VAL A 824 -25.30 -21.80 18.49
C VAL A 824 -24.13 -22.59 17.94
N GLU A 825 -24.12 -22.83 16.62
CA GLU A 825 -22.93 -23.38 15.96
C GLU A 825 -21.77 -22.43 16.22
N GLN A 826 -20.77 -22.88 16.99
CA GLN A 826 -19.56 -22.10 17.21
C GLN A 826 -18.84 -21.95 15.87
N GLU A 827 -18.54 -20.72 15.47
CA GLU A 827 -17.68 -20.47 14.32
C GLU A 827 -16.32 -21.10 14.59
N GLY A 828 -15.96 -22.09 13.79
CA GLY A 828 -14.67 -22.76 13.88
C GLY A 828 -13.56 -21.92 13.25
N TRP A 829 -12.52 -22.62 12.77
CA TRP A 829 -11.39 -22.00 12.07
C TRP A 829 -11.60 -21.87 10.55
N ALA A 830 -12.73 -22.32 10.03
CA ALA A 830 -13.12 -22.11 8.63
C ALA A 830 -13.69 -20.69 8.47
N GLY A 831 -12.95 -19.81 7.80
CA GLY A 831 -13.30 -18.40 7.59
C GLY A 831 -12.45 -17.43 8.39
N PHE A 832 -12.87 -16.16 8.43
CA PHE A 832 -12.01 -15.01 8.77
C PHE A 832 -12.16 -14.51 10.20
N ASN A 833 -13.27 -14.82 10.85
CA ASN A 833 -13.69 -14.19 12.11
C ASN A 833 -12.79 -14.58 13.29
N THR A 834 -12.57 -15.87 13.49
CA THR A 834 -11.69 -16.41 14.53
C THR A 834 -10.25 -15.89 14.38
N TRP A 835 -9.74 -15.89 13.15
CA TRP A 835 -8.44 -15.31 12.84
C TRP A 835 -8.38 -13.80 13.14
N SER A 836 -9.40 -13.04 12.76
CA SER A 836 -9.45 -11.59 12.99
C SER A 836 -9.33 -11.25 14.47
N LEU A 837 -9.97 -12.03 15.35
CA LEU A 837 -9.89 -11.84 16.80
C LEU A 837 -8.50 -12.19 17.37
N LEU A 838 -7.87 -13.27 16.87
CA LEU A 838 -6.51 -13.63 17.25
C LEU A 838 -5.50 -12.56 16.79
N ARG A 839 -5.59 -12.16 15.52
CA ARG A 839 -4.74 -11.13 14.92
C ARG A 839 -4.83 -9.82 15.70
N LEU A 840 -6.04 -9.35 16.00
CA LEU A 840 -6.27 -8.15 16.81
C LEU A 840 -5.56 -8.24 18.17
N THR A 841 -5.65 -9.40 18.83
CA THR A 841 -5.05 -9.62 20.15
C THR A 841 -3.52 -9.56 20.07
N LEU A 842 -2.92 -10.21 19.06
CA LEU A 842 -1.48 -10.21 18.84
C LEU A 842 -0.93 -8.83 18.46
N GLU A 843 -1.59 -8.13 17.53
CA GLU A 843 -1.22 -6.77 17.12
C GLU A 843 -1.26 -5.80 18.31
N LYS A 844 -2.25 -5.93 19.21
CA LYS A 844 -2.31 -5.12 20.43
C LYS A 844 -1.13 -5.35 21.36
N VAL A 845 -0.72 -6.59 21.56
CA VAL A 845 0.40 -6.92 22.46
C VAL A 845 1.70 -6.43 21.87
N ASN A 846 1.93 -6.69 20.59
CA ASN A 846 3.11 -6.25 19.86
C ASN A 846 3.20 -4.72 19.81
N GLY A 847 2.10 -4.03 19.48
CA GLY A 847 2.05 -2.58 19.47
C GLY A 847 2.34 -1.94 20.84
N ARG A 848 1.99 -2.60 21.95
CA ARG A 848 2.38 -2.15 23.30
C ARG A 848 3.88 -2.30 23.55
N VAL A 849 4.48 -3.40 23.10
CA VAL A 849 5.94 -3.61 23.18
C VAL A 849 6.66 -2.51 22.40
N ASP A 850 6.24 -2.24 21.17
CA ASP A 850 6.85 -1.20 20.31
C ASP A 850 6.72 0.20 20.93
N GLN A 851 5.54 0.52 21.47
CA GLN A 851 5.31 1.81 22.15
C GLN A 851 6.21 1.97 23.38
N LEU A 852 6.37 0.94 24.20
CA LEU A 852 7.23 1.01 25.39
C LEU A 852 8.72 1.02 25.02
N LYS A 853 9.11 0.29 23.97
CA LYS A 853 10.47 0.32 23.45
C LYS A 853 10.85 1.73 22.99
N LYS A 854 9.98 2.37 22.20
CA LYS A 854 10.18 3.75 21.76
C LYS A 854 10.27 4.74 22.92
N ARG A 855 9.43 4.58 23.96
CA ARG A 855 9.48 5.42 25.16
C ARG A 855 10.79 5.23 25.95
N LEU A 856 11.31 4.01 26.03
CA LEU A 856 12.60 3.73 26.65
C LEU A 856 13.72 4.46 25.88
N GLU A 857 13.76 4.30 24.56
CA GLU A 857 14.74 4.99 23.69
C GLU A 857 14.67 6.52 23.84
N GLU A 858 13.46 7.08 23.92
CA GLU A 858 13.25 8.52 24.15
C GLU A 858 13.75 8.98 25.52
N SER A 859 13.54 8.17 26.57
CA SER A 859 14.00 8.45 27.94
C SER A 859 15.53 8.36 28.05
N GLU A 860 16.13 7.30 27.50
CA GLU A 860 17.58 7.13 27.44
C GLU A 860 18.27 8.28 26.68
N ARG A 861 17.66 8.74 25.57
CA ARG A 861 18.16 9.89 24.80
C ARG A 861 18.14 11.18 25.62
N LYS A 862 17.06 11.44 26.36
CA LYS A 862 16.96 12.61 27.24
C LYS A 862 18.00 12.56 28.36
N GLU A 863 18.12 11.41 29.03
CA GLU A 863 19.12 11.21 30.10
C GLU A 863 20.55 11.37 29.58
N ALA A 864 20.85 10.89 28.37
CA ALA A 864 22.14 11.07 27.73
C ALA A 864 22.44 12.54 27.40
N TYR A 865 21.47 13.27 26.83
CA TYR A 865 21.59 14.69 26.56
C TYR A 865 21.80 15.51 27.84
N GLU A 866 21.06 15.18 28.92
CA GLU A 866 21.27 15.83 30.22
C GLU A 866 22.65 15.55 30.80
N ARG A 867 23.18 14.34 30.61
CA ARG A 867 24.53 13.96 31.05
C ARG A 867 25.59 14.76 30.29
N GLU A 868 25.49 14.79 28.96
CA GLU A 868 26.40 15.57 28.10
C GLU A 868 26.32 17.06 28.44
N ARG A 869 25.12 17.60 28.66
CA ARG A 869 24.94 18.99 29.10
C ARG A 869 25.61 19.26 30.45
N LYS A 870 25.44 18.36 31.42
CA LYS A 870 26.09 18.48 32.73
C LYS A 870 27.61 18.43 32.59
N GLU A 871 28.15 17.52 31.79
CA GLU A 871 29.58 17.39 31.50
C GLU A 871 30.14 18.63 30.79
N ALA A 872 29.43 19.17 29.79
CA ALA A 872 29.81 20.39 29.09
C ALA A 872 29.77 21.63 29.99
N ALA A 873 28.76 21.76 30.87
CA ALA A 873 28.67 22.83 31.86
C ALA A 873 29.82 22.76 32.88
N LEU A 874 30.17 21.54 33.31
CA LEU A 874 31.29 21.28 34.22
C LEU A 874 32.64 21.60 33.56
N ALA A 875 32.81 21.26 32.27
CA ALA A 875 33.99 21.58 31.48
C ALA A 875 34.12 23.10 31.20
N ALA A 876 33.00 23.81 31.04
CA ALA A 876 32.95 25.25 30.79
C ALA A 876 33.02 26.11 32.07
N GLY A 877 33.01 25.50 33.26
CA GLY A 877 33.03 26.21 34.54
C GLY A 877 31.76 27.05 34.81
N LEU A 878 30.64 26.72 34.16
CA LEU A 878 29.35 27.40 34.32
C LEU A 878 28.54 26.76 35.46
N PRO A 879 27.72 27.53 36.20
CA PRO A 879 26.84 26.98 37.23
C PRO A 879 25.83 25.98 36.63
N LEU A 880 25.68 24.82 37.27
CA LEU A 880 24.85 23.69 36.83
C LEU A 880 23.33 24.00 36.70
N ASP A 881 22.86 25.13 37.25
CA ASP A 881 21.44 25.47 37.40
C ASP A 881 20.96 26.65 36.53
N SER A 882 21.68 27.06 35.49
CA SER A 882 21.12 28.04 34.55
C SER A 882 20.07 27.38 33.65
N GLU A 883 18.81 27.45 34.05
CA GLU A 883 17.64 27.11 33.22
C GLU A 883 17.71 27.86 31.86
N PRO A 884 17.40 27.21 30.73
CA PRO A 884 17.32 27.91 29.46
C PRO A 884 16.17 28.92 29.51
N LYS A 885 16.41 30.16 29.10
CA LYS A 885 15.32 30.99 28.58
C LYS A 885 14.73 30.21 27.40
N LYS A 886 13.51 29.69 27.56
CA LYS A 886 12.75 29.15 26.44
C LYS A 886 12.79 30.17 25.29
N PRO A 887 13.07 29.77 24.04
CA PRO A 887 12.79 30.63 22.91
C PRO A 887 11.33 31.06 23.03
N GLU A 888 11.07 32.36 22.99
CA GLU A 888 9.70 32.85 22.82
C GLU A 888 9.17 32.21 21.53
N GLU A 889 8.13 31.38 21.67
CA GLU A 889 7.41 30.83 20.52
C GLU A 889 6.75 32.02 19.80
N ASP A 890 7.34 32.45 18.69
CA ASP A 890 6.67 33.35 17.76
C ASP A 890 5.38 32.67 17.27
N LEU A 891 4.24 33.26 17.64
CA LEU A 891 2.92 32.84 17.20
C LEU A 891 2.86 32.86 15.65
N PRO A 892 2.32 31.80 15.00
CA PRO A 892 2.16 31.80 13.55
C PRO A 892 1.21 32.91 13.10
N LEU A 893 1.65 33.69 12.12
CA LEU A 893 1.05 34.94 11.63
C LEU A 893 -0.21 34.76 10.75
N PHE A 894 -0.95 33.65 10.88
CA PHE A 894 -2.23 33.45 10.20
C PHE A 894 -3.23 32.64 11.05
N PRO A 895 -4.44 33.18 11.34
CA PRO A 895 -5.47 32.44 12.07
C PRO A 895 -6.26 31.57 11.09
N THR A 896 -5.93 30.28 10.98
CA THR A 896 -6.83 29.32 10.33
C THR A 896 -7.87 28.85 11.34
N SER A 897 -9.13 29.10 11.00
CA SER A 897 -10.32 28.83 11.79
C SER A 897 -10.59 27.34 11.91
N ALA A 898 -10.02 26.70 12.93
CA ALA A 898 -10.53 25.49 13.56
C ALA A 898 -9.89 25.39 14.96
N THR A 899 -10.44 26.12 15.92
CA THR A 899 -10.06 25.97 17.33
C THR A 899 -10.49 24.60 17.82
N LEU A 900 -9.58 23.63 17.72
CA LEU A 900 -9.60 22.44 18.58
C LEU A 900 -9.64 22.92 20.04
N PRO A 901 -10.37 22.23 20.94
CA PRO A 901 -10.31 22.54 22.36
C PRO A 901 -8.86 22.55 22.81
N VAL A 902 -8.44 23.61 23.50
CA VAL A 902 -7.14 23.67 24.17
C VAL A 902 -7.05 22.41 25.04
N ARG A 903 -6.14 21.50 24.69
CA ARG A 903 -5.79 20.35 25.53
C ARG A 903 -5.54 20.90 26.93
N PRO A 904 -6.16 20.35 27.99
CA PRO A 904 -5.77 20.70 29.36
C PRO A 904 -4.24 20.61 29.42
N LYS A 905 -3.56 21.61 29.98
CA LYS A 905 -2.14 21.50 30.30
C LYS A 905 -1.99 20.19 31.06
N GLU A 906 -1.39 19.18 30.43
CA GLU A 906 -1.07 17.95 31.11
C GLU A 906 -0.22 18.38 32.30
N GLU A 907 -0.74 18.19 33.51
CA GLU A 907 0.07 18.17 34.71
C GLU A 907 1.29 17.33 34.38
N ALA A 908 2.49 17.88 34.59
CA ALA A 908 3.74 17.21 34.28
C ALA A 908 3.73 15.81 34.92
N LYS A 909 3.37 14.79 34.14
CA LYS A 909 3.50 13.40 34.56
C LYS A 909 4.98 13.24 34.85
N ALA A 910 5.32 12.88 36.08
CA ALA A 910 6.68 12.56 36.48
C ALA A 910 7.30 11.71 35.36
N GLU A 911 8.33 12.26 34.69
CA GLU A 911 8.94 11.56 33.57
C GLU A 911 9.55 10.27 34.11
N LEU A 912 9.06 9.12 33.62
CA LEU A 912 9.53 7.80 34.04
C LEU A 912 11.02 7.69 33.73
N SER A 913 11.84 7.32 34.71
CA SER A 913 13.27 7.10 34.46
C SER A 913 13.47 5.94 33.48
N SER A 914 14.63 5.90 32.83
CA SER A 914 15.01 4.79 31.94
C SER A 914 14.86 3.41 32.61
N THR A 915 15.18 3.32 33.91
CA THR A 915 15.07 2.07 34.68
C THR A 915 13.62 1.60 34.86
N GLU A 916 12.70 2.53 35.13
CA GLU A 916 11.26 2.21 35.29
C GLU A 916 10.61 1.87 33.93
N ALA A 917 11.05 2.55 32.86
CA ALA A 917 10.64 2.26 31.50
C ALA A 917 11.10 0.87 31.05
N LEU A 918 12.33 0.48 31.40
CA LEU A 918 12.89 -0.86 31.13
C LEU A 918 12.13 -1.95 31.89
N ALA A 919 11.87 -1.76 33.18
CA ALA A 919 11.06 -2.72 33.96
C ALA A 919 9.65 -2.91 33.38
N SER A 920 9.04 -1.82 32.91
CA SER A 920 7.72 -1.86 32.25
C SER A 920 7.78 -2.61 30.92
N LEU A 921 8.84 -2.38 30.12
CA LEU A 921 9.05 -3.07 28.86
C LEU A 921 9.24 -4.59 29.06
N ASP A 922 10.04 -4.99 30.05
CA ASP A 922 10.31 -6.40 30.35
C ASP A 922 9.07 -7.16 30.83
N ALA A 923 8.21 -6.49 31.62
CA ALA A 923 6.91 -7.05 32.01
C ALA A 923 6.04 -7.35 30.79
N ILE A 924 5.93 -6.40 29.84
CA ILE A 924 5.12 -6.59 28.62
C ILE A 924 5.77 -7.59 27.65
N LYS A 925 7.11 -7.65 27.54
CA LYS A 925 7.79 -8.71 26.77
C LYS A 925 7.51 -10.10 27.32
N THR A 926 7.38 -10.23 28.65
CA THR A 926 7.01 -11.50 29.28
C THR A 926 5.57 -11.89 28.95
N GLU A 927 4.64 -10.92 28.97
CA GLU A 927 3.27 -11.10 28.50
C GLU A 927 3.23 -11.53 27.02
N GLN A 928 4.00 -10.87 26.15
CA GLN A 928 4.15 -11.19 24.73
C GLN A 928 4.62 -12.64 24.52
N ARG A 929 5.69 -13.07 25.19
CA ARG A 929 6.17 -14.45 25.09
C ARG A 929 5.10 -15.46 25.44
N LYS A 930 4.35 -15.23 26.52
CA LYS A 930 3.25 -16.12 26.92
C LYS A 930 2.18 -16.21 25.83
N VAL A 931 1.78 -15.07 25.27
CA VAL A 931 0.77 -14.99 24.20
C VAL A 931 1.23 -15.73 22.95
N LEU A 932 2.48 -15.54 22.52
CA LEU A 932 3.04 -16.22 21.34
C LEU A 932 3.12 -17.74 21.55
N VAL A 933 3.58 -18.19 22.72
CA VAL A 933 3.63 -19.62 23.07
C VAL A 933 2.22 -20.23 23.05
N THR A 934 1.24 -19.56 23.66
CA THR A 934 -0.16 -20.04 23.66
C THR A 934 -0.73 -20.10 22.25
N ALA A 935 -0.45 -19.13 21.38
CA ALA A 935 -0.95 -19.11 20.00
C ALA A 935 -0.35 -20.26 19.16
N VAL A 936 0.98 -20.46 19.22
CA VAL A 936 1.66 -21.53 18.47
C VAL A 936 1.22 -22.91 18.95
N ASN A 937 1.14 -23.13 20.26
CA ASN A 937 0.64 -24.38 20.82
C ASN A 937 -0.85 -24.61 20.50
N GLY A 938 -1.65 -23.55 20.49
CA GLY A 938 -3.05 -23.59 20.08
C GLY A 938 -3.23 -24.14 18.66
N PHE A 939 -2.50 -23.59 17.69
CA PHE A 939 -2.52 -24.11 16.31
C PHE A 939 -1.98 -25.53 16.20
N LYS A 940 -0.86 -25.84 16.86
CA LYS A 940 -0.29 -27.20 16.88
C LYS A 940 -1.33 -28.22 17.36
N ASN A 941 -1.96 -27.98 18.50
CA ASN A 941 -2.98 -28.86 19.05
C ASN A 941 -4.18 -29.00 18.11
N LEU A 942 -4.62 -27.90 17.52
CA LEU A 942 -5.75 -27.88 16.59
C LEU A 942 -5.48 -28.69 15.32
N ILE A 943 -4.28 -28.55 14.73
CA ILE A 943 -3.85 -29.31 13.55
C ILE A 943 -3.77 -30.80 13.87
N LEU A 944 -3.17 -31.15 15.02
CA LEU A 944 -3.06 -32.54 15.47
C LEU A 944 -4.44 -33.17 15.69
N HIS A 945 -5.34 -32.50 16.43
CA HIS A 945 -6.68 -33.01 16.70
C HIS A 945 -7.51 -33.19 15.43
N THR A 946 -7.49 -32.22 14.52
CA THR A 946 -8.26 -32.29 13.27
C THR A 946 -7.75 -33.41 12.36
N THR A 947 -6.44 -33.61 12.30
CA THR A 947 -5.83 -34.69 11.51
C THR A 947 -6.22 -36.07 12.04
N ILE A 948 -6.27 -36.24 13.37
CA ILE A 948 -6.62 -37.52 14.02
C ILE A 948 -8.11 -37.85 13.90
N GLN A 949 -9.00 -36.87 14.11
CA GLN A 949 -10.45 -37.11 14.18
C GLN A 949 -11.07 -37.39 12.82
N THR A 950 -10.47 -36.89 11.74
CA THR A 950 -11.09 -36.87 10.41
C THR A 950 -10.13 -37.26 9.28
N PRO A 951 -9.62 -38.51 9.26
CA PRO A 951 -8.63 -38.93 8.26
C PRO A 951 -9.16 -38.96 6.80
N HIS A 952 -10.48 -38.92 6.58
CA HIS A 952 -11.09 -39.09 5.24
C HIS A 952 -12.11 -38.01 4.78
N LYS A 953 -12.50 -37.02 5.59
CA LYS A 953 -13.27 -35.78 5.26
C LYS A 953 -13.20 -34.82 6.47
N PRO A 954 -13.02 -33.47 6.39
CA PRO A 954 -13.07 -32.56 5.23
C PRO A 954 -11.73 -31.84 4.97
N GLN A 955 -11.20 -31.96 3.73
CA GLN A 955 -9.95 -31.30 3.30
C GLN A 955 -9.94 -29.79 3.59
N TRP A 956 -11.09 -29.12 3.48
CA TRP A 956 -11.18 -27.66 3.60
C TRP A 956 -10.95 -27.12 5.00
N GLN A 957 -11.39 -27.81 6.05
CA GLN A 957 -11.18 -27.34 7.42
C GLN A 957 -9.70 -27.41 7.81
N VAL A 958 -9.02 -28.50 7.45
CA VAL A 958 -7.57 -28.63 7.62
C VAL A 958 -6.84 -27.56 6.82
N TRP A 959 -7.25 -27.31 5.56
CA TRP A 959 -6.69 -26.24 4.73
C TRP A 959 -6.80 -24.86 5.39
N TRP A 960 -7.98 -24.50 5.92
CA TRP A 960 -8.17 -23.24 6.64
C TRP A 960 -7.24 -23.10 7.84
N ILE A 961 -7.17 -24.13 8.69
CA ILE A 961 -6.34 -24.11 9.90
C ILE A 961 -4.85 -24.00 9.53
N ASP A 962 -4.41 -24.81 8.57
CA ASP A 962 -3.02 -24.86 8.14
C ASP A 962 -2.60 -23.53 7.48
N GLY A 963 -3.45 -22.95 6.65
CA GLY A 963 -3.19 -21.64 6.06
C GLY A 963 -3.21 -20.51 7.11
N TRP A 964 -4.10 -20.51 8.11
CA TRP A 964 -4.04 -19.52 9.19
C TRP A 964 -2.78 -19.63 10.04
N TYR A 965 -2.24 -20.83 10.22
CA TYR A 965 -0.94 -21.01 10.84
C TYR A 965 0.19 -20.41 9.99
N THR A 966 0.18 -20.63 8.66
CA THR A 966 1.12 -19.97 7.73
C THR A 966 1.01 -18.44 7.81
N VAL A 967 -0.20 -17.90 7.84
CA VAL A 967 -0.44 -16.45 7.97
C VAL A 967 0.06 -15.91 9.32
N LEU A 968 -0.10 -16.66 10.43
CA LEU A 968 0.49 -16.32 11.73
C LEU A 968 2.00 -16.17 11.64
N LEU A 969 2.68 -17.19 11.10
CA LEU A 969 4.13 -17.21 10.99
C LEU A 969 4.63 -16.04 10.15
N ARG A 970 4.01 -15.82 8.99
CA ARG A 970 4.32 -14.75 8.04
C ARG A 970 4.09 -13.36 8.63
N THR A 971 2.92 -13.11 9.23
CA THR A 971 2.52 -11.77 9.72
C THR A 971 3.34 -11.35 10.94
N PHE A 972 3.71 -12.31 11.79
CA PHE A 972 4.39 -12.02 13.05
C PHE A 972 5.85 -12.48 13.08
N ASN A 973 6.45 -12.81 11.93
CA ASN A 973 7.82 -13.32 11.81
C ASN A 973 8.83 -12.54 12.66
N LYS A 974 8.78 -11.21 12.67
CA LYS A 974 9.72 -10.36 13.42
C LYS A 974 9.63 -10.60 14.92
N HIS A 975 8.41 -10.76 15.42
CA HIS A 975 8.15 -11.02 16.83
C HIS A 975 8.53 -12.46 17.20
N LEU A 976 8.36 -13.40 16.26
CA LEU A 976 8.75 -14.79 16.43
C LEU A 976 10.27 -14.96 16.46
N LEU A 977 11.01 -14.28 15.57
CA LEU A 977 12.48 -14.27 15.53
C LEU A 977 13.07 -13.78 16.86
N HIS A 978 12.59 -12.63 17.38
CA HIS A 978 13.07 -12.11 18.67
C HIS A 978 12.82 -13.05 19.86
N ASN A 979 11.87 -13.98 19.74
CA ASN A 979 11.49 -14.91 20.80
C ASN A 979 11.75 -16.39 20.40
N SER A 980 12.55 -16.62 19.35
CA SER A 980 12.69 -17.92 18.69
C SER A 980 13.16 -19.02 19.63
N GLN A 981 14.19 -18.76 20.43
CA GLN A 981 14.72 -19.71 21.42
C GLN A 981 13.65 -20.15 22.43
N THR A 982 12.82 -19.21 22.89
CA THR A 982 11.73 -19.52 23.84
C THR A 982 10.66 -20.37 23.15
N LEU A 983 10.28 -20.01 21.93
CA LEU A 983 9.24 -20.75 21.18
C LEU A 983 9.70 -22.15 20.80
N LEU A 984 10.93 -22.30 20.30
CA LEU A 984 11.52 -23.60 19.97
C LEU A 984 11.52 -24.55 21.19
N ASN A 985 11.92 -24.06 22.36
CA ASN A 985 11.99 -24.87 23.57
C ASN A 985 10.62 -25.21 24.18
N ASN A 986 9.60 -24.36 24.01
CA ASN A 986 8.29 -24.53 24.66
C ASN A 986 7.20 -25.10 23.74
N CYS A 987 7.37 -25.01 22.42
CA CYS A 987 6.34 -25.40 21.46
C CYS A 987 6.68 -26.67 20.67
N PHE A 988 7.96 -26.95 20.43
CA PHE A 988 8.39 -28.04 19.54
C PHE A 988 9.28 -29.03 20.31
N ASP A 989 9.00 -30.33 20.19
CA ASP A 989 9.86 -31.38 20.76
C ASP A 989 10.55 -32.14 19.61
N PRO A 990 11.89 -32.10 19.51
CA PRO A 990 12.62 -32.80 18.45
C PRO A 990 12.43 -34.33 18.43
N LYS A 991 11.80 -34.92 19.46
CA LYS A 991 11.57 -36.37 19.59
C LYS A 991 10.16 -36.84 19.20
N ILE A 992 9.27 -35.94 18.77
CA ILE A 992 7.84 -36.25 18.51
C ILE A 992 7.49 -36.07 17.02
N ASP A 993 6.59 -36.96 16.54
CA ASP A 993 5.69 -36.94 15.35
C ASP A 993 6.08 -36.12 14.10
N HIS A 994 5.88 -36.70 12.90
CA HIS A 994 6.14 -36.05 11.60
C HIS A 994 5.43 -34.70 11.43
N VAL A 995 4.28 -34.50 12.07
CA VAL A 995 3.55 -33.23 12.04
C VAL A 995 4.30 -32.12 12.77
N ASP A 996 4.94 -32.42 13.90
CA ASP A 996 5.67 -31.42 14.69
C ASP A 996 6.91 -30.93 13.94
N ALA A 997 7.63 -31.86 13.30
CA ALA A 997 8.77 -31.54 12.44
C ALA A 997 8.37 -30.61 11.28
N ARG A 998 7.22 -30.84 10.63
CA ARG A 998 6.72 -29.99 9.54
C ARG A 998 6.28 -28.61 10.01
N LEU A 999 5.67 -28.49 11.19
CA LEU A 999 5.29 -27.19 11.75
C LEU A 999 6.52 -26.39 12.16
N ARG A 1000 7.52 -27.08 12.75
CA ARG A 1000 8.81 -26.51 13.09
C ARG A 1000 9.57 -26.02 11.85
N ASP A 1001 9.63 -26.81 10.79
CA ASP A 1001 10.28 -26.41 9.52
C ASP A 1001 9.68 -25.10 8.98
N ARG A 1002 8.35 -24.99 8.94
CA ARG A 1002 7.68 -23.74 8.53
C ARG A 1002 7.97 -22.57 9.46
N PHE A 1003 8.07 -22.81 10.76
CA PHE A 1003 8.45 -21.79 11.74
C PHE A 1003 9.89 -21.29 11.52
N GLU A 1004 10.84 -22.21 11.28
CA GLU A 1004 12.24 -21.89 10.98
C GLU A 1004 12.35 -21.11 9.66
N ARG A 1005 11.65 -21.53 8.59
CA ARG A 1005 11.55 -20.77 7.33
C ARG A 1005 11.01 -19.35 7.51
N ALA A 1006 10.00 -19.17 8.36
CA ALA A 1006 9.46 -17.85 8.64
C ALA A 1006 10.45 -16.93 9.35
N ILE A 1007 11.39 -17.51 10.10
CA ILE A 1007 12.52 -16.79 10.69
C ILE A 1007 13.55 -16.46 9.62
N ASP A 1008 13.89 -17.41 8.75
CA ASP A 1008 14.86 -17.23 7.67
C ASP A 1008 14.41 -16.13 6.69
N LEU A 1009 13.10 -16.01 6.42
CA LEU A 1009 12.48 -14.94 5.64
C LEU A 1009 12.86 -13.51 6.10
N LEU A 1010 13.29 -13.31 7.34
CA LEU A 1010 13.76 -12.00 7.85
C LEU A 1010 15.28 -11.80 7.78
N SER A 1011 16.02 -12.90 7.71
CA SER A 1011 17.48 -12.87 7.55
C SER A 1011 17.87 -12.60 6.10
N GLU A 1012 16.94 -12.84 5.18
CA GLU A 1012 16.98 -12.53 3.76
C GLU A 1012 16.42 -11.14 3.44
#